data_AF-A0A954P0M2-F1
#
_entry.id   AF-A0A954P0M2-F1
#
_cell.length_a   1.000
_cell.length_b   1.000
_cell.length_c   1.000
_cell.angle_alpha   90.00
_cell.angle_beta   90.00
_cell.angle_gamma   90.00
#
_symmetry.space_group_name_H-M   'P 1'
#
loop_
_entity.id
_entity.type
_entity.pdbx_description
1 polymer ?
#
loop_
_entity_poly.entity_id
_entity_poly.type
_entity_poly.pdbx_seq_one_letter_code
_entity_poly.pdbx_strand_id
1 'polypeptide(L)'
;KPLAGLSSLKTLVLNGTQVSDATLVEILAGMPGLNRLYLEDTAISDASLEAIARLTQLETLSLVNTRVSDVACEKLAGLAQLEVLRLPGTGVTDAGLPRLATLLRLRSLDLADTAVTGATLPELSGLPDLKHLVLSASKVTDSAVARLAELPALMQVLLFDCDISATDAAGLRTVLIERTKPNLRPYVAVGLSAAIDQQMRELLAGTGGQTEVLPGLPADGASAETAAAEVAAAGELLVPAAERYAQPLAGETAETPDFQRHVVPLLGRLGCNGRACHGSFQGKGGFRLSMFGFNFEFDHEQLTAGEEPRVRLEKPADSLILNKPTSDEEHGGGMRFERGGWEYHLLHRWISTGAKGHPGEADQLVRLEVTPANIVGSAPAVAPAAAGQPAASQENPAAEPPVQLQVVAVWADGTREDVTCLSRFQSNDDGIAEVSQSGNVSLTGASGDTHVIVFYDNGIFQVPVLKPVTDLTGDRYPAVPTPTEIDQLVTGKLSRLGIVPAEECTDEEFLRRVSLDLIGTLPTPAEVEAFLADDGPDRRTRKIEELLERPEYITWWTTRLCDLTGSNAGYLGGTEMAQPVAQQWRDWIERRVRDNIGYDEIVRDMVLATSRPAGQQYGEFTAQQSRFTARSGGDDFTAPGNPMPHYWYRSNQSAARDKVLTFGYTFLGVRLQCAECHKHPFDQWSQQDFQNFMQFFEPVKAGQPPESKEQHDQLATMLGVPEILNTAALRRQSYLRIAAEGRPIPWNEVYAAQAVDLSQPQPAQLLGGSKVDLRMYRDPREPLVDWLVSPRNPWFARSFVNRIWANYFNVGIIDPPDDLNKANPPSNAPLLDWLTEEFIAHGYDMKWLHREICRSRTYQLSWRPNETNAKDERNFSRAVIRRLPAEVLMDAAILATAGTAVQQAYAGNTKNRKIGQHPVSFQARAIDYSLLIFGKPLRTTNCDCERQSEPTLLQSLYLRNDPEFLRLATRSDSWIAELKKQEAAAAKADAATAETDDAMTRLATDCWLRVLSRHPSAAELEGATEHLAAAESLSSGVQDLLWALLNTQEFLTNH
;
A
#
# COMPACT_ATOMS: atom_id res chain seq x y z
N LYS A 1 7.94 -25.07 28.79
CA LYS A 1 9.07 -26.01 29.06
C LYS A 1 10.47 -25.42 28.85
N PRO A 2 10.84 -24.78 27.72
CA PRO A 2 12.20 -24.26 27.53
C PRO A 2 12.62 -23.21 28.56
N LEU A 3 11.65 -22.44 29.07
CA LEU A 3 11.89 -21.37 30.04
C LEU A 3 12.25 -21.88 31.45
N ALA A 4 11.87 -23.10 31.82
CA ALA A 4 12.05 -23.62 33.18
C ALA A 4 13.53 -23.79 33.58
N GLY A 5 14.46 -23.80 32.61
CA GLY A 5 15.90 -23.86 32.86
C GLY A 5 16.55 -22.50 33.18
N LEU A 6 15.80 -21.38 33.08
CA LEU A 6 16.33 -20.01 33.23
C LEU A 6 16.29 -19.54 34.70
N SER A 7 16.99 -20.25 35.58
CA SER A 7 16.89 -20.06 37.04
C SER A 7 17.41 -18.71 37.57
N SER A 8 18.18 -17.97 36.77
CA SER A 8 18.70 -16.63 37.13
C SER A 8 17.78 -15.48 36.72
N LEU A 9 16.63 -15.77 36.09
CA LEU A 9 15.75 -14.75 35.55
C LEU A 9 15.14 -13.88 36.67
N LYS A 10 15.21 -12.56 36.49
CA LYS A 10 14.67 -11.56 37.43
C LYS A 10 13.36 -10.93 36.99
N THR A 11 13.05 -10.98 35.71
CA THR A 11 11.83 -10.41 35.14
C THR A 11 11.28 -11.33 34.07
N LEU A 12 9.99 -11.66 34.16
CA LEU A 12 9.27 -12.50 33.22
C LEU A 12 8.02 -11.75 32.74
N VAL A 13 7.90 -11.58 31.43
CA VAL A 13 6.75 -10.92 30.78
C VAL A 13 6.09 -11.94 29.86
N LEU A 14 4.82 -12.24 30.10
CA LEU A 14 4.01 -13.19 29.35
C LEU A 14 2.66 -12.59 28.91
N ASN A 15 2.60 -11.27 28.78
CA ASN A 15 1.38 -10.53 28.43
C ASN A 15 0.80 -10.99 27.08
N GLY A 16 -0.52 -11.12 27.00
CA GLY A 16 -1.26 -11.51 25.79
C GLY A 16 -1.01 -12.94 25.30
N THR A 17 -0.35 -13.78 26.12
CA THR A 17 -0.03 -15.17 25.74
C THR A 17 -1.15 -16.14 26.14
N GLN A 18 -1.19 -17.32 25.49
CA GLN A 18 -2.11 -18.42 25.80
C GLN A 18 -1.62 -19.31 26.97
N VAL A 19 -0.85 -18.76 27.91
CA VAL A 19 -0.31 -19.52 29.04
C VAL A 19 -1.47 -20.01 29.93
N SER A 20 -1.52 -21.32 30.19
CA SER A 20 -2.49 -21.92 31.12
C SER A 20 -1.92 -21.95 32.54
N ASP A 21 -2.79 -22.04 33.55
CA ASP A 21 -2.37 -22.16 34.96
C ASP A 21 -1.37 -23.30 35.19
N ALA A 22 -1.65 -24.47 34.59
CA ALA A 22 -0.77 -25.64 34.68
C ALA A 22 0.62 -25.36 34.07
N THR A 23 0.65 -24.69 32.92
CA THR A 23 1.91 -24.33 32.25
C THR A 23 2.69 -23.30 33.05
N LEU A 24 1.99 -22.32 33.63
CA LEU A 24 2.60 -21.30 34.45
C LEU A 24 3.25 -21.91 35.71
N VAL A 25 2.55 -22.84 36.38
CA VAL A 25 3.11 -23.56 37.54
C VAL A 25 4.40 -24.29 37.18
N GLU A 26 4.46 -24.96 36.04
CA GLU A 26 5.69 -25.61 35.56
C GLU A 26 6.83 -24.61 35.30
N ILE A 27 6.52 -23.46 34.71
CA ILE A 27 7.52 -22.41 34.40
C ILE A 27 8.08 -21.82 35.70
N LEU A 28 7.21 -21.45 36.64
CA LEU A 28 7.60 -20.77 37.87
C LEU A 28 8.39 -21.66 38.82
N ALA A 29 8.19 -22.99 38.77
CA ALA A 29 8.98 -23.95 39.54
C ALA A 29 10.50 -23.84 39.29
N GLY A 30 10.91 -23.42 38.08
CA GLY A 30 12.30 -23.23 37.70
C GLY A 30 12.88 -21.85 38.05
N MET A 31 12.07 -20.90 38.53
CA MET A 31 12.43 -19.49 38.68
C MET A 31 12.18 -18.93 40.09
N PRO A 32 12.72 -19.54 41.15
CA PRO A 32 12.44 -19.10 42.53
C PRO A 32 12.96 -17.68 42.84
N GLY A 33 13.87 -17.14 42.03
CA GLY A 33 14.50 -15.84 42.21
C GLY A 33 13.86 -14.69 41.43
N LEU A 34 12.64 -14.84 40.92
CA LEU A 34 11.96 -13.84 40.10
C LEU A 34 11.53 -12.61 40.91
N ASN A 35 11.82 -11.40 40.42
CA ASN A 35 11.46 -10.13 41.06
C ASN A 35 10.25 -9.47 40.38
N ARG A 36 10.04 -9.67 39.07
CA ARG A 36 8.93 -9.04 38.34
C ARG A 36 8.21 -10.03 37.43
N LEU A 37 6.89 -10.09 37.52
CA LEU A 37 6.04 -10.99 36.75
C LEU A 37 4.86 -10.24 36.14
N TYR A 38 4.73 -10.30 34.81
CA TYR A 38 3.63 -9.67 34.07
C TYR A 38 2.85 -10.74 33.29
N LEU A 39 1.54 -10.82 33.54
CA LEU A 39 0.61 -11.83 33.01
C LEU A 39 -0.65 -11.17 32.43
N GLU A 40 -0.51 -9.97 31.88
CA GLU A 40 -1.64 -9.15 31.41
C GLU A 40 -2.37 -9.84 30.25
N ASP A 41 -3.71 -9.76 30.22
CA ASP A 41 -4.56 -10.34 29.17
C ASP A 41 -4.33 -11.86 28.93
N THR A 42 -4.06 -12.61 30.01
CA THR A 42 -3.90 -14.07 29.96
C THR A 42 -5.09 -14.81 30.57
N ALA A 43 -5.21 -16.11 30.27
CA ALA A 43 -6.30 -16.95 30.79
C ALA A 43 -6.08 -17.44 32.24
N ILE A 44 -5.11 -16.87 32.96
CA ILE A 44 -4.71 -17.26 34.32
C ILE A 44 -5.86 -17.04 35.31
N SER A 45 -6.05 -18.01 36.21
CA SER A 45 -7.10 -18.03 37.23
C SER A 45 -6.50 -18.25 38.62
N ASP A 46 -7.35 -18.39 39.63
CA ASP A 46 -6.91 -18.62 41.01
C ASP A 46 -6.08 -19.91 41.18
N ALA A 47 -6.13 -20.83 40.21
CA ALA A 47 -5.45 -22.12 40.24
C ALA A 47 -3.91 -22.02 40.25
N SER A 48 -3.31 -20.96 39.69
CA SER A 48 -1.84 -20.79 39.68
C SER A 48 -1.29 -19.90 40.81
N LEU A 49 -2.15 -19.29 41.62
CA LEU A 49 -1.74 -18.37 42.68
C LEU A 49 -0.86 -19.03 43.75
N GLU A 50 -1.06 -20.31 44.02
CA GLU A 50 -0.23 -21.08 44.96
C GLU A 50 1.23 -21.17 44.46
N ALA A 51 1.44 -21.22 43.15
CA ALA A 51 2.79 -21.20 42.56
C ALA A 51 3.39 -19.79 42.59
N ILE A 52 2.58 -18.76 42.30
CA ILE A 52 3.01 -17.36 42.36
C ILE A 52 3.38 -16.95 43.80
N ALA A 53 2.62 -17.40 44.80
CA ALA A 53 2.85 -17.11 46.21
C ALA A 53 4.19 -17.67 46.74
N ARG A 54 4.81 -18.64 46.05
CA ARG A 54 6.13 -19.18 46.39
C ARG A 54 7.29 -18.29 45.92
N LEU A 55 7.02 -17.28 45.09
CA LEU A 55 8.01 -16.33 44.58
C LEU A 55 8.24 -15.21 45.61
N THR A 56 8.85 -15.55 46.75
CA THR A 56 8.97 -14.63 47.90
C THR A 56 9.84 -13.38 47.63
N GLN A 57 10.54 -13.33 46.50
CA GLN A 57 11.34 -12.17 46.04
C GLN A 57 10.59 -11.23 45.10
N LEU A 58 9.30 -11.50 44.83
CA LEU A 58 8.53 -10.74 43.86
C LEU A 58 8.27 -9.32 44.38
N GLU A 59 8.74 -8.33 43.62
CA GLU A 59 8.58 -6.89 43.83
C GLU A 59 7.45 -6.31 42.97
N THR A 60 7.19 -6.87 41.79
CA THR A 60 6.10 -6.42 40.89
C THR A 60 5.31 -7.59 40.34
N LEU A 61 3.99 -7.52 40.47
CA LEU A 61 3.05 -8.48 39.90
C LEU A 61 1.94 -7.75 39.13
N SER A 62 1.77 -8.12 37.86
CA SER A 62 0.68 -7.63 37.01
C SER A 62 -0.22 -8.77 36.56
N LEU A 63 -1.51 -8.70 36.94
CA LEU A 63 -2.58 -9.66 36.65
C LEU A 63 -3.76 -8.98 35.94
N VAL A 64 -3.48 -7.91 35.17
CA VAL A 64 -4.47 -7.12 34.42
C VAL A 64 -5.31 -8.04 33.52
N ASN A 65 -6.65 -7.88 33.55
CA ASN A 65 -7.63 -8.62 32.74
C ASN A 65 -7.49 -10.16 32.82
N THR A 66 -7.11 -10.68 33.99
CA THR A 66 -7.08 -12.12 34.26
C THR A 66 -8.36 -12.58 34.98
N ARG A 67 -8.54 -13.90 35.13
CA ARG A 67 -9.73 -14.51 35.75
C ARG A 67 -9.59 -14.73 37.26
N VAL A 68 -8.71 -13.98 37.91
CA VAL A 68 -8.47 -14.10 39.36
C VAL A 68 -9.57 -13.41 40.16
N SER A 69 -9.87 -13.92 41.35
CA SER A 69 -10.90 -13.43 42.27
C SER A 69 -10.31 -12.98 43.61
N ASP A 70 -11.15 -12.74 44.63
CA ASP A 70 -10.71 -12.41 46.00
C ASP A 70 -9.75 -13.45 46.61
N VAL A 71 -9.73 -14.68 46.10
CA VAL A 71 -8.75 -15.72 46.46
C VAL A 71 -7.31 -15.26 46.18
N ALA A 72 -7.09 -14.43 45.16
CA ALA A 72 -5.80 -13.79 44.88
C ALA A 72 -5.29 -12.99 46.07
N CYS A 73 -6.14 -12.19 46.69
CA CYS A 73 -5.75 -11.34 47.80
C CYS A 73 -5.33 -12.14 49.03
N GLU A 74 -5.97 -13.29 49.28
CA GLU A 74 -5.58 -14.21 50.35
C GLU A 74 -4.22 -14.88 50.07
N LYS A 75 -4.04 -15.40 48.85
CA LYS A 75 -2.84 -16.18 48.49
C LYS A 75 -1.60 -15.31 48.32
N LEU A 76 -1.77 -14.08 47.85
CA LEU A 76 -0.67 -13.14 47.61
C LEU A 76 -0.21 -12.43 48.90
N ALA A 77 -0.99 -12.46 49.97
CA ALA A 77 -0.69 -11.83 51.27
C ALA A 77 0.70 -12.19 51.85
N GLY A 78 1.25 -13.36 51.50
CA GLY A 78 2.58 -13.81 51.93
C GLY A 78 3.77 -13.18 51.20
N LEU A 79 3.55 -12.42 50.13
CA LEU A 79 4.61 -11.84 49.29
C LEU A 79 5.19 -10.55 49.90
N ALA A 80 5.91 -10.68 51.00
CA ALA A 80 6.41 -9.54 51.79
C ALA A 80 7.34 -8.55 51.04
N GLN A 81 7.85 -8.91 49.85
CA GLN A 81 8.69 -8.04 49.01
C GLN A 81 7.90 -7.23 47.98
N LEU A 82 6.58 -7.48 47.84
CA LEU A 82 5.79 -6.90 46.78
C LEU A 82 5.64 -5.38 46.97
N GLU A 83 6.12 -4.61 45.99
CA GLU A 83 6.03 -3.15 45.96
C GLU A 83 4.93 -2.66 45.01
N VAL A 84 4.64 -3.40 43.93
CA VAL A 84 3.64 -3.04 42.93
C VAL A 84 2.72 -4.22 42.64
N LEU A 85 1.42 -4.04 42.82
CA LEU A 85 0.39 -5.01 42.50
C LEU A 85 -0.65 -4.39 41.56
N ARG A 86 -0.88 -5.03 40.41
CA ARG A 86 -1.87 -4.61 39.43
C ARG A 86 -2.91 -5.69 39.21
N LEU A 87 -4.17 -5.36 39.47
CA LEU A 87 -5.35 -6.21 39.38
C LEU A 87 -6.50 -5.61 38.55
N PRO A 88 -6.29 -4.67 37.59
CA PRO A 88 -7.44 -4.08 36.93
C PRO A 88 -8.15 -5.08 36.02
N GLY A 89 -9.48 -4.95 35.90
CA GLY A 89 -10.31 -5.86 35.11
C GLY A 89 -10.42 -7.29 35.66
N THR A 90 -10.14 -7.50 36.96
CA THR A 90 -10.23 -8.80 37.64
C THR A 90 -11.50 -8.94 38.48
N GLY A 91 -11.78 -10.14 38.98
CA GLY A 91 -12.95 -10.44 39.81
C GLY A 91 -12.81 -10.04 41.29
N VAL A 92 -11.85 -9.18 41.64
CA VAL A 92 -11.60 -8.73 43.02
C VAL A 92 -12.69 -7.76 43.49
N THR A 93 -13.11 -7.92 44.75
CA THR A 93 -14.14 -7.13 45.42
C THR A 93 -13.63 -6.60 46.78
N ASP A 94 -14.48 -5.88 47.53
CA ASP A 94 -14.15 -5.41 48.88
C ASP A 94 -13.77 -6.55 49.84
N ALA A 95 -14.24 -7.79 49.62
CA ALA A 95 -13.97 -8.92 50.49
C ALA A 95 -12.49 -9.35 50.49
N GLY A 96 -11.78 -9.15 49.38
CA GLY A 96 -10.36 -9.50 49.26
C GLY A 96 -9.41 -8.49 49.90
N LEU A 97 -9.74 -7.20 49.90
CA LEU A 97 -8.83 -6.10 50.27
C LEU A 97 -8.20 -6.22 51.66
N PRO A 98 -8.92 -6.62 52.74
CA PRO A 98 -8.33 -6.75 54.07
C PRO A 98 -7.11 -7.67 54.14
N ARG A 99 -7.03 -8.66 53.23
CA ARG A 99 -5.91 -9.61 53.17
C ARG A 99 -4.62 -8.97 52.65
N LEU A 100 -4.74 -7.97 51.79
CA LEU A 100 -3.61 -7.25 51.21
C LEU A 100 -2.92 -6.33 52.21
N ALA A 101 -3.57 -5.97 53.33
CA ALA A 101 -3.00 -5.10 54.36
C ALA A 101 -1.72 -5.66 55.04
N THR A 102 -1.40 -6.93 54.78
CA THR A 102 -0.19 -7.62 55.26
C THR A 102 1.04 -7.33 54.39
N LEU A 103 0.88 -6.75 53.20
CA LEU A 103 1.96 -6.47 52.24
C LEU A 103 2.69 -5.17 52.58
N LEU A 104 3.43 -5.15 53.68
CA LEU A 104 3.99 -3.93 54.27
C LEU A 104 4.90 -3.09 53.35
N ARG A 105 5.43 -3.67 52.26
CA ARG A 105 6.25 -2.98 51.26
C ARG A 105 5.47 -2.46 50.05
N LEU A 106 4.16 -2.69 49.99
CA LEU A 106 3.34 -2.32 48.85
C LEU A 106 3.29 -0.80 48.72
N ARG A 107 3.78 -0.29 47.60
CA ARG A 107 3.85 1.15 47.26
C ARG A 107 2.78 1.56 46.27
N SER A 108 2.37 0.65 45.40
CA SER A 108 1.38 0.90 44.36
C SER A 108 0.40 -0.24 44.26
N LEU A 109 -0.89 0.09 44.32
CA LEU A 109 -1.99 -0.84 44.16
C LEU A 109 -2.93 -0.33 43.06
N ASP A 110 -3.11 -1.11 42.01
CA ASP A 110 -4.01 -0.81 40.90
C ASP A 110 -5.19 -1.79 40.87
N LEU A 111 -6.39 -1.24 41.10
CA LEU A 111 -7.69 -1.92 41.20
C LEU A 111 -8.70 -1.30 40.22
N ALA A 112 -8.24 -0.67 39.13
CA ALA A 112 -9.15 -0.07 38.16
C ALA A 112 -10.10 -1.13 37.55
N ASP A 113 -11.33 -0.76 37.20
CA ASP A 113 -12.29 -1.67 36.55
C ASP A 113 -12.53 -2.97 37.35
N THR A 114 -12.64 -2.85 38.68
CA THR A 114 -12.99 -3.95 39.59
C THR A 114 -14.33 -3.67 40.29
N ALA A 115 -14.89 -4.68 40.95
CA ALA A 115 -16.17 -4.53 41.67
C ALA A 115 -16.03 -3.92 43.08
N VAL A 116 -14.88 -3.35 43.42
CA VAL A 116 -14.61 -2.69 44.71
C VAL A 116 -15.52 -1.47 44.89
N THR A 117 -16.27 -1.44 45.99
CA THR A 117 -17.16 -0.32 46.38
C THR A 117 -16.49 0.66 47.34
N GLY A 118 -15.37 0.26 47.92
CA GLY A 118 -14.60 1.06 48.87
C GLY A 118 -15.01 0.89 50.34
N ALA A 119 -15.92 -0.05 50.64
CA ALA A 119 -16.41 -0.31 51.99
C ALA A 119 -15.30 -0.76 52.96
N THR A 120 -14.29 -1.49 52.47
CA THR A 120 -13.19 -2.06 53.26
C THR A 120 -11.83 -1.38 53.00
N LEU A 121 -11.77 -0.34 52.17
CA LEU A 121 -10.51 0.36 51.84
C LEU A 121 -9.69 0.83 53.06
N PRO A 122 -10.29 1.28 54.18
CA PRO A 122 -9.50 1.71 55.33
C PRO A 122 -8.81 0.60 56.09
N GLU A 123 -9.18 -0.66 55.84
CA GLU A 123 -8.43 -1.80 56.35
C GLU A 123 -7.03 -1.88 55.70
N LEU A 124 -6.82 -1.19 54.57
CA LEU A 124 -5.50 -0.98 53.97
C LEU A 124 -4.63 0.07 54.70
N SER A 125 -5.15 0.73 55.75
CA SER A 125 -4.36 1.66 56.60
C SER A 125 -3.15 1.00 57.27
N GLY A 126 -3.15 -0.34 57.37
CA GLY A 126 -2.00 -1.14 57.79
C GLY A 126 -0.81 -1.15 56.82
N LEU A 127 -0.93 -0.57 55.63
CA LEU A 127 0.14 -0.47 54.63
C LEU A 127 0.95 0.83 54.81
N PRO A 128 2.15 0.76 55.40
CA PRO A 128 2.91 1.96 55.78
C PRO A 128 3.58 2.67 54.60
N ASP A 129 3.72 2.00 53.46
CA ASP A 129 4.43 2.51 52.28
C ASP A 129 3.52 2.71 51.05
N LEU A 130 2.20 2.50 51.17
CA LEU A 130 1.27 2.61 50.05
C LEU A 130 1.12 4.08 49.62
N LYS A 131 1.73 4.42 48.49
CA LYS A 131 1.80 5.78 47.94
C LYS A 131 0.85 6.01 46.78
N HIS A 132 0.59 5.00 45.97
CA HIS A 132 -0.23 5.12 44.76
C HIS A 132 -1.39 4.13 44.80
N LEU A 133 -2.61 4.63 44.65
CA LEU A 133 -3.82 3.80 44.61
C LEU A 133 -4.66 4.15 43.37
N VAL A 134 -4.93 3.16 42.52
CA VAL A 134 -5.78 3.34 41.33
C VAL A 134 -7.08 2.58 41.56
N LEU A 135 -8.21 3.27 41.52
CA LEU A 135 -9.57 2.73 41.71
C LEU A 135 -10.49 3.19 40.57
N SER A 136 -9.94 3.59 39.43
CA SER A 136 -10.72 4.16 38.33
C SER A 136 -11.72 3.14 37.75
N ALA A 137 -12.95 3.55 37.43
CA ALA A 137 -14.04 2.70 36.94
C ALA A 137 -14.42 1.57 37.93
N SER A 138 -14.15 1.76 39.22
CA SER A 138 -14.67 0.89 40.28
C SER A 138 -15.98 1.46 40.85
N LYS A 139 -16.63 0.73 41.76
CA LYS A 139 -17.92 1.12 42.36
C LYS A 139 -17.78 2.03 43.59
N VAL A 140 -16.67 2.76 43.69
CA VAL A 140 -16.35 3.61 44.84
C VAL A 140 -17.29 4.82 44.93
N THR A 141 -17.83 5.08 46.13
CA THR A 141 -18.77 6.18 46.42
C THR A 141 -18.14 7.28 47.30
N ASP A 142 -18.81 8.42 47.43
CA ASP A 142 -18.42 9.54 48.33
C ASP A 142 -17.99 9.13 49.75
N SER A 143 -18.76 8.23 50.37
CA SER A 143 -18.48 7.73 51.71
C SER A 143 -17.13 7.01 51.85
N ALA A 144 -16.61 6.43 50.77
CA ALA A 144 -15.33 5.76 50.73
C ALA A 144 -14.17 6.75 50.54
N VAL A 145 -14.40 7.89 49.89
CA VAL A 145 -13.38 8.93 49.61
C VAL A 145 -12.91 9.63 50.87
N ALA A 146 -13.83 9.95 51.78
CA ALA A 146 -13.49 10.51 53.09
C ALA A 146 -12.52 9.61 53.87
N ARG A 147 -12.62 8.29 53.67
CA ARG A 147 -11.81 7.29 54.38
C ARG A 147 -10.47 7.00 53.69
N LEU A 148 -10.32 7.33 52.40
CA LEU A 148 -9.01 7.26 51.71
C LEU A 148 -7.99 8.23 52.30
N ALA A 149 -8.44 9.34 52.89
CA ALA A 149 -7.60 10.28 53.62
C ALA A 149 -6.94 9.65 54.88
N GLU A 150 -7.49 8.56 55.40
CA GLU A 150 -6.97 7.86 56.58
C GLU A 150 -5.71 7.02 56.27
N LEU A 151 -5.40 6.79 54.98
CA LEU A 151 -4.18 6.06 54.57
C LEU A 151 -2.94 6.95 54.74
N PRO A 152 -2.00 6.61 55.65
CA PRO A 152 -1.01 7.56 56.17
C PRO A 152 0.09 7.94 55.15
N ALA A 153 0.43 7.05 54.22
CA ALA A 153 1.50 7.24 53.25
C ALA A 153 1.00 7.53 51.81
N LEU A 154 -0.32 7.66 51.64
CA LEU A 154 -0.92 7.83 50.33
C LEU A 154 -0.51 9.18 49.74
N MET A 155 0.05 9.15 48.54
CA MET A 155 0.51 10.34 47.79
C MET A 155 -0.34 10.60 46.55
N GLN A 156 -0.93 9.57 45.95
CA GLN A 156 -1.67 9.70 44.69
C GLN A 156 -2.83 8.72 44.64
N VAL A 157 -4.00 9.20 44.18
CA VAL A 157 -5.18 8.36 43.98
C VAL A 157 -5.83 8.66 42.63
N LEU A 158 -6.14 7.62 41.85
CA LEU A 158 -6.89 7.76 40.59
C LEU A 158 -8.32 7.21 40.75
N LEU A 159 -9.33 8.08 40.67
CA LEU A 159 -10.76 7.81 40.89
C LEU A 159 -11.61 8.15 39.66
N PHE A 160 -11.06 8.03 38.45
CA PHE A 160 -11.81 8.36 37.24
C PHE A 160 -13.02 7.42 37.09
N ASP A 161 -14.20 7.93 36.75
CA ASP A 161 -15.41 7.11 36.50
C ASP A 161 -15.93 6.34 37.74
N CYS A 162 -15.82 6.97 38.92
CA CYS A 162 -16.43 6.52 40.18
C CYS A 162 -17.59 7.47 40.58
N ASP A 163 -18.54 7.00 41.40
CA ASP A 163 -19.72 7.77 41.83
C ASP A 163 -19.38 8.71 43.01
N ILE A 164 -18.60 9.76 42.72
CA ILE A 164 -18.01 10.66 43.72
C ILE A 164 -18.30 12.13 43.36
N SER A 165 -18.74 12.90 44.35
CA SER A 165 -18.95 14.34 44.34
C SER A 165 -17.64 15.14 44.22
N ALA A 166 -17.73 16.29 43.55
CA ALA A 166 -16.60 17.21 43.39
C ALA A 166 -16.10 17.80 44.72
N THR A 167 -16.95 17.84 45.75
CA THR A 167 -16.61 18.38 47.08
C THR A 167 -15.70 17.41 47.84
N ASP A 168 -16.07 16.13 47.89
CA ASP A 168 -15.30 15.11 48.61
C ASP A 168 -13.97 14.81 47.90
N ALA A 169 -13.99 14.86 46.57
CA ALA A 169 -12.79 14.88 45.72
C ALA A 169 -11.79 15.98 46.10
N ALA A 170 -12.27 17.21 46.24
CA ALA A 170 -11.46 18.38 46.58
C ALA A 170 -10.94 18.31 48.03
N GLY A 171 -11.75 17.78 48.95
CA GLY A 171 -11.35 17.49 50.32
C GLY A 171 -10.17 16.53 50.36
N LEU A 172 -10.28 15.38 49.69
CA LEU A 172 -9.19 14.39 49.60
C LEU A 172 -7.93 15.00 48.96
N ARG A 173 -8.09 15.76 47.87
CA ARG A 173 -6.96 16.44 47.20
C ARG A 173 -6.21 17.38 48.14
N THR A 174 -6.93 18.17 48.94
CA THR A 174 -6.33 19.08 49.92
C THR A 174 -5.50 18.33 50.95
N VAL A 175 -6.04 17.22 51.49
CA VAL A 175 -5.34 16.36 52.45
C VAL A 175 -4.06 15.75 51.86
N LEU A 176 -4.10 15.30 50.60
CA LEU A 176 -2.91 14.72 49.97
C LEU A 176 -1.85 15.80 49.66
N ILE A 177 -2.25 17.02 49.24
CA ILE A 177 -1.35 18.16 48.98
C ILE A 177 -0.53 18.52 50.22
N GLU A 178 -1.15 18.56 51.40
CA GLU A 178 -0.45 18.86 52.67
C GLU A 178 0.61 17.81 53.03
N ARG A 179 0.49 16.57 52.52
CA ARG A 179 1.40 15.45 52.81
C ARG A 179 2.61 15.36 51.88
N THR A 180 2.58 16.02 50.73
CA THR A 180 3.63 15.96 49.71
C THR A 180 4.48 17.23 49.68
N LYS A 181 5.82 17.10 49.57
CA LYS A 181 6.74 18.25 49.42
C LYS A 181 6.38 19.11 48.19
N PRO A 182 6.69 20.41 48.19
CA PRO A 182 6.24 21.37 47.16
C PRO A 182 6.64 21.07 45.70
N ASN A 183 7.52 20.09 45.44
CA ASN A 183 7.96 19.71 44.10
C ASN A 183 7.36 18.39 43.57
N LEU A 184 6.45 17.74 44.33
CA LEU A 184 5.66 16.59 43.89
C LEU A 184 4.20 16.95 44.11
N ARG A 185 3.48 17.37 43.06
CA ARG A 185 2.04 17.67 43.16
C ARG A 185 1.28 16.34 43.22
N PRO A 186 0.60 16.01 44.34
CA PRO A 186 -0.22 14.81 44.42
C PRO A 186 -1.47 15.01 43.56
N TYR A 187 -1.79 13.99 42.79
CA TYR A 187 -2.85 14.00 41.81
C TYR A 187 -4.00 13.13 42.32
N VAL A 188 -5.14 13.77 42.59
CA VAL A 188 -6.43 13.10 42.79
C VAL A 188 -7.25 13.38 41.54
N ALA A 189 -7.36 12.39 40.65
CA ALA A 189 -8.30 12.46 39.54
C ALA A 189 -9.64 11.90 39.98
N VAL A 190 -10.51 12.76 40.49
CA VAL A 190 -11.95 12.48 40.48
C VAL A 190 -12.50 13.08 39.19
N GLY A 191 -13.61 12.56 38.65
CA GLY A 191 -14.31 13.12 37.49
C GLY A 191 -14.20 14.66 37.46
N LEU A 192 -13.63 15.18 36.37
CA LEU A 192 -12.92 16.45 36.42
C LEU A 192 -13.83 17.60 36.81
N SER A 193 -13.49 18.25 37.91
CA SER A 193 -14.14 19.49 38.30
C SER A 193 -13.82 20.61 37.31
N ALA A 194 -14.70 21.61 37.27
CA ALA A 194 -14.53 22.84 36.50
C ALA A 194 -13.17 23.56 36.73
N ALA A 195 -12.46 23.25 37.83
CA ALA A 195 -11.14 23.81 38.13
C ALA A 195 -10.00 23.20 37.29
N ILE A 196 -10.05 21.91 36.93
CA ILE A 196 -9.08 21.34 35.98
C ILE A 196 -9.42 21.79 34.57
N ASP A 197 -10.71 21.92 34.26
CA ASP A 197 -11.20 22.50 33.01
C ASP A 197 -10.75 23.96 32.86
N GLN A 198 -10.73 24.72 33.96
CA GLN A 198 -10.18 26.06 34.02
C GLN A 198 -8.64 26.06 33.95
N GLN A 199 -7.94 25.15 34.63
CA GLN A 199 -6.47 25.04 34.52
C GLN A 199 -6.02 24.58 33.13
N MET A 200 -6.75 23.69 32.48
CA MET A 200 -6.53 23.31 31.08
C MET A 200 -6.81 24.52 30.18
N ARG A 201 -7.91 25.26 30.39
CA ARG A 201 -8.16 26.51 29.66
C ARG A 201 -7.06 27.56 29.87
N GLU A 202 -6.55 27.74 31.09
CA GLU A 202 -5.48 28.70 31.42
C GLU A 202 -4.11 28.27 30.88
N LEU A 203 -3.76 26.98 30.94
CA LEU A 203 -2.54 26.40 30.36
C LEU A 203 -2.50 26.54 28.83
N LEU A 204 -3.68 26.41 28.21
CA LEU A 204 -3.86 26.52 26.77
C LEU A 204 -4.04 27.98 26.29
N ALA A 205 -4.11 28.96 27.20
CA ALA A 205 -4.46 30.35 26.90
C ALA A 205 -3.34 31.40 27.04
N GLY A 206 -2.02 31.06 27.05
CA GLY A 206 -0.99 32.12 27.04
C GLY A 206 0.44 31.71 26.66
N THR A 207 1.03 32.36 25.65
CA THR A 207 1.67 33.69 25.70
C THR A 207 1.82 34.23 24.27
N GLY A 208 1.46 35.51 24.07
CA GLY A 208 1.48 36.16 22.76
C GLY A 208 2.89 36.43 22.26
N GLY A 209 3.25 35.84 21.13
CA GLY A 209 4.41 36.18 20.32
C GLY A 209 3.99 37.07 19.15
N GLN A 210 4.69 38.20 19.01
CA GLN A 210 4.40 39.27 18.07
C GLN A 210 4.55 38.83 16.60
N THR A 211 3.49 39.03 15.82
CA THR A 211 3.53 39.08 14.35
C THR A 211 4.13 40.40 13.90
N GLU A 212 5.31 40.36 13.29
CA GLU A 212 5.80 41.45 12.44
C GLU A 212 5.29 41.26 11.01
N VAL A 213 4.63 42.30 10.50
CA VAL A 213 4.26 42.49 9.10
C VAL A 213 5.27 43.46 8.50
N LEU A 214 5.93 43.10 7.40
CA LEU A 214 6.61 44.05 6.51
C LEU A 214 6.45 43.63 5.03
N PRO A 215 6.59 44.60 4.08
CA PRO A 215 5.70 44.73 2.93
C PRO A 215 6.34 44.42 1.57
N GLY A 216 5.50 44.34 0.54
CA GLY A 216 5.88 44.74 -0.83
C GLY A 216 5.96 43.60 -1.85
N LEU A 217 4.87 43.44 -2.61
CA LEU A 217 4.87 42.78 -3.90
C LEU A 217 5.57 43.66 -4.95
N PRO A 218 6.47 43.11 -5.78
CA PRO A 218 6.54 43.49 -7.18
C PRO A 218 5.56 42.62 -7.99
N ALA A 219 4.79 43.29 -8.85
CA ALA A 219 4.15 42.65 -9.98
C ALA A 219 5.20 42.27 -11.03
N ASP A 220 4.80 41.33 -11.90
CA ASP A 220 5.43 40.88 -13.14
C ASP A 220 6.45 39.73 -13.01
N GLY A 221 5.94 38.52 -13.16
CA GLY A 221 6.68 37.32 -13.53
C GLY A 221 6.24 36.84 -14.90
N ALA A 222 6.78 37.47 -15.94
CA ALA A 222 6.70 36.94 -17.30
C ALA A 222 7.51 35.63 -17.41
N SER A 223 6.84 34.59 -17.89
CA SER A 223 7.34 33.46 -18.67
C SER A 223 8.83 33.09 -18.54
N ALA A 224 9.11 31.99 -17.85
CA ALA A 224 10.26 31.13 -18.14
C ALA A 224 9.80 29.92 -18.97
N GLU A 225 9.20 30.20 -20.13
CA GLU A 225 9.07 29.26 -21.24
C GLU A 225 9.59 30.00 -22.48
N THR A 226 10.85 29.77 -22.80
CA THR A 226 11.44 29.74 -24.16
C THR A 226 12.97 29.64 -24.04
N ALA A 227 13.46 28.45 -23.69
CA ALA A 227 14.84 28.06 -23.95
C ALA A 227 14.95 26.60 -24.42
N ALA A 228 13.91 26.10 -25.12
CA ALA A 228 13.91 24.77 -25.72
C ALA A 228 13.33 24.76 -27.15
N ALA A 229 13.19 25.92 -27.82
CA ALA A 229 12.57 26.01 -29.14
C ALA A 229 13.47 26.58 -30.25
N GLU A 230 14.73 26.92 -29.99
CA GLU A 230 15.67 27.38 -31.04
C GLU A 230 17.02 26.67 -30.92
N VAL A 231 17.05 25.37 -31.20
CA VAL A 231 18.26 24.72 -31.72
C VAL A 231 17.84 23.90 -32.94
N ALA A 232 17.44 24.62 -33.99
CA ALA A 232 17.35 24.10 -35.34
C ALA A 232 18.48 24.69 -36.17
N ALA A 233 19.70 24.25 -35.86
CA ALA A 233 20.80 24.22 -36.83
C ALA A 233 21.37 22.81 -36.74
N ALA A 234 21.07 21.97 -37.74
CA ALA A 234 21.54 20.61 -37.82
C ALA A 234 23.08 20.60 -37.89
N GLY A 235 23.74 20.28 -36.78
CA GLY A 235 25.13 19.84 -36.82
C GLY A 235 25.26 18.64 -37.76
N GLU A 236 26.36 18.58 -38.50
CA GLU A 236 26.69 17.45 -39.36
C GLU A 236 26.72 16.17 -38.51
N LEU A 237 26.06 15.10 -38.97
CA LEU A 237 26.02 13.84 -38.24
C LEU A 237 27.42 13.23 -38.24
N LEU A 238 28.03 13.12 -37.06
CA LEU A 238 29.31 12.45 -36.91
C LEU A 238 29.14 10.96 -37.19
N VAL A 239 30.05 10.42 -38.01
CA VAL A 239 30.13 8.98 -38.29
C VAL A 239 30.45 8.20 -37.02
N PRO A 240 30.07 6.91 -36.94
CA PRO A 240 30.17 6.13 -35.71
C PRO A 240 31.60 6.06 -35.14
N ALA A 241 31.71 6.02 -33.81
CA ALA A 241 32.98 5.87 -33.10
C ALA A 241 33.83 4.68 -33.62
N ALA A 242 33.18 3.57 -34.01
CA ALA A 242 33.86 2.42 -34.59
C ALA A 242 34.64 2.74 -35.87
N GLU A 243 34.16 3.68 -36.69
CA GLU A 243 34.86 4.13 -37.90
C GLU A 243 35.94 5.17 -37.56
N ARG A 244 35.64 6.12 -36.68
CA ARG A 244 36.59 7.18 -36.28
C ARG A 244 37.82 6.63 -35.55
N TYR A 245 37.64 5.54 -34.81
CA TYR A 245 38.68 4.88 -34.04
C TYR A 245 39.12 3.53 -34.65
N ALA A 246 38.78 3.25 -35.91
CA ALA A 246 39.21 2.02 -36.59
C ALA A 246 40.74 1.88 -36.69
N GLN A 247 41.45 3.01 -36.82
CA GLN A 247 42.89 3.06 -36.99
C GLN A 247 43.61 3.50 -35.69
N PRO A 248 44.86 3.03 -35.45
CA PRO A 248 45.67 3.47 -34.33
C PRO A 248 45.99 4.97 -34.41
N LEU A 249 46.41 5.55 -33.28
CA LEU A 249 46.71 6.97 -33.16
C LEU A 249 47.82 7.41 -34.15
N ALA A 250 47.53 8.37 -35.03
CA ALA A 250 48.47 8.88 -36.04
C ALA A 250 48.63 10.41 -35.94
N GLY A 251 49.66 10.87 -35.22
CA GLY A 251 50.04 12.30 -35.15
C GLY A 251 49.20 13.19 -34.21
N GLU A 252 49.59 14.48 -34.10
CA GLU A 252 49.08 15.46 -33.11
C GLU A 252 47.66 16.01 -33.36
N THR A 253 47.02 15.66 -34.48
CA THR A 253 45.69 16.20 -34.89
C THR A 253 44.53 15.23 -34.70
N ALA A 254 44.77 14.11 -34.03
CA ALA A 254 43.76 13.08 -33.83
C ALA A 254 42.73 13.46 -32.74
N GLU A 255 41.46 13.26 -33.07
CA GLU A 255 40.34 13.46 -32.15
C GLU A 255 40.50 12.69 -30.84
N THR A 256 40.25 13.38 -29.71
CA THR A 256 40.31 12.82 -28.36
C THR A 256 38.95 12.23 -27.97
N PRO A 257 38.86 10.93 -27.61
CA PRO A 257 37.63 10.35 -27.09
C PRO A 257 37.21 11.02 -25.78
N ASP A 258 35.94 11.40 -25.70
CA ASP A 258 35.31 11.89 -24.47
C ASP A 258 34.97 10.77 -23.47
N PHE A 259 35.13 11.04 -22.17
CA PHE A 259 34.92 10.06 -21.11
C PHE A 259 33.44 9.66 -20.96
N GLN A 260 32.52 10.63 -20.96
CA GLN A 260 31.08 10.39 -20.85
C GLN A 260 30.49 9.89 -22.17
N ARG A 261 30.84 10.51 -23.31
CA ARG A 261 30.23 10.19 -24.60
C ARG A 261 30.74 8.87 -25.19
N HIS A 262 31.98 8.46 -24.89
CA HIS A 262 32.59 7.28 -25.54
C HIS A 262 33.08 6.21 -24.56
N VAL A 263 33.91 6.57 -23.57
CA VAL A 263 34.60 5.58 -22.72
C VAL A 263 33.62 4.83 -21.82
N VAL A 264 32.77 5.56 -21.09
CA VAL A 264 31.82 4.97 -20.15
C VAL A 264 30.74 4.14 -20.88
N PRO A 265 30.12 4.60 -21.98
CA PRO A 265 29.22 3.79 -22.79
C PRO A 265 29.88 2.52 -23.34
N LEU A 266 31.13 2.60 -23.79
CA LEU A 266 31.88 1.42 -24.24
C LEU A 266 32.04 0.39 -23.10
N LEU A 267 32.43 0.83 -21.90
CA LEU A 267 32.51 -0.06 -20.73
C LEU A 267 31.14 -0.67 -20.38
N GLY A 268 30.06 0.09 -20.56
CA GLY A 268 28.67 -0.38 -20.47
C GLY A 268 28.36 -1.48 -21.46
N ARG A 269 28.60 -1.21 -22.75
CA ARG A 269 28.39 -2.13 -23.86
C ARG A 269 29.13 -3.45 -23.68
N LEU A 270 30.38 -3.39 -23.21
CA LEU A 270 31.21 -4.57 -22.96
C LEU A 270 30.84 -5.33 -21.68
N GLY A 271 29.93 -4.77 -20.86
CA GLY A 271 29.48 -5.35 -19.58
C GLY A 271 30.46 -5.17 -18.42
N CYS A 272 31.53 -4.37 -18.58
CA CYS A 272 32.58 -4.17 -17.58
C CYS A 272 32.04 -3.54 -16.28
N ASN A 273 31.16 -2.53 -16.42
CA ASN A 273 30.48 -1.87 -15.30
C ASN A 273 29.08 -2.47 -15.01
N GLY A 274 28.82 -3.70 -15.48
CA GLY A 274 27.60 -4.44 -15.20
C GLY A 274 27.63 -5.16 -13.84
N ARG A 275 26.45 -5.60 -13.38
CA ARG A 275 26.24 -6.29 -12.09
C ARG A 275 27.14 -7.52 -11.88
N ALA A 276 27.50 -8.23 -12.95
CA ALA A 276 28.33 -9.43 -12.88
C ALA A 276 29.84 -9.13 -12.67
N CYS A 277 30.27 -7.90 -12.94
CA CYS A 277 31.69 -7.50 -12.98
C CYS A 277 31.97 -6.33 -12.02
N HIS A 278 32.61 -5.27 -12.52
CA HIS A 278 33.11 -4.17 -11.69
C HIS A 278 32.01 -3.22 -11.22
N GLY A 279 30.84 -3.24 -11.84
CA GLY A 279 29.64 -2.52 -11.38
C GLY A 279 28.90 -3.18 -10.22
N SER A 280 29.37 -4.33 -9.73
CA SER A 280 28.83 -4.93 -8.52
C SER A 280 29.15 -4.06 -7.29
N PHE A 281 28.32 -4.13 -6.25
CA PHE A 281 28.48 -3.32 -5.03
C PHE A 281 29.87 -3.43 -4.39
N GLN A 282 30.44 -4.65 -4.40
CA GLN A 282 31.79 -4.94 -3.89
C GLN A 282 32.90 -4.74 -4.93
N GLY A 283 32.56 -4.51 -6.20
CA GLY A 283 33.48 -4.65 -7.31
C GLY A 283 34.02 -6.08 -7.47
N LYS A 284 35.07 -6.22 -8.28
CA LYS A 284 35.78 -7.50 -8.49
C LYS A 284 37.28 -7.26 -8.49
N GLY A 285 38.01 -8.12 -7.78
CA GLY A 285 39.49 -8.07 -7.73
C GLY A 285 40.04 -6.72 -7.26
N GLY A 286 39.43 -6.14 -6.21
CA GLY A 286 39.84 -4.85 -5.66
C GLY A 286 39.54 -3.62 -6.53
N PHE A 287 38.80 -3.79 -7.64
CA PHE A 287 38.44 -2.72 -8.56
C PHE A 287 36.93 -2.62 -8.74
N ARG A 288 36.40 -1.40 -8.63
CA ARG A 288 34.97 -1.10 -8.67
C ARG A 288 34.69 0.06 -9.62
N LEU A 289 33.61 -0.06 -10.37
CA LEU A 289 32.99 1.01 -11.14
C LEU A 289 31.57 1.23 -10.61
N SER A 290 31.02 2.40 -10.84
CA SER A 290 29.61 2.70 -10.65
C SER A 290 28.78 1.78 -11.53
N MET A 291 27.64 1.31 -11.02
CA MET A 291 26.79 0.39 -11.76
C MET A 291 26.22 1.10 -13.00
N PHE A 292 26.52 0.55 -14.18
CA PHE A 292 26.18 1.10 -15.50
C PHE A 292 26.85 2.42 -15.90
N GLY A 293 27.72 3.01 -15.06
CA GLY A 293 28.58 4.13 -15.46
C GLY A 293 27.91 5.50 -15.38
N PHE A 294 27.50 5.94 -14.18
CA PHE A 294 26.77 7.20 -13.98
C PHE A 294 27.29 8.05 -12.84
N ASN A 295 28.37 7.62 -12.19
CA ASN A 295 29.16 8.48 -11.33
C ASN A 295 30.50 8.69 -12.02
N PHE A 296 30.54 9.63 -12.97
CA PHE A 296 31.69 9.84 -13.86
C PHE A 296 32.95 10.21 -13.09
N GLU A 297 32.82 11.01 -12.03
CA GLU A 297 33.93 11.37 -11.14
C GLU A 297 34.48 10.13 -10.44
N PHE A 298 33.62 9.35 -9.78
CA PHE A 298 34.02 8.09 -9.14
C PHE A 298 34.63 7.10 -10.13
N ASP A 299 34.03 6.91 -11.30
CA ASP A 299 34.51 5.97 -12.31
C ASP A 299 35.88 6.38 -12.85
N HIS A 300 36.07 7.67 -13.08
CA HIS A 300 37.34 8.22 -13.51
C HIS A 300 38.42 8.01 -12.44
N GLU A 301 38.14 8.38 -11.19
CA GLU A 301 39.06 8.17 -10.07
C GLU A 301 39.45 6.71 -9.91
N GLN A 302 38.50 5.78 -9.98
CA GLN A 302 38.77 4.34 -9.87
C GLN A 302 39.66 3.81 -10.99
N LEU A 303 39.64 4.46 -12.16
CA LEU A 303 40.48 4.10 -13.31
C LEU A 303 41.89 4.68 -13.21
N THR A 304 42.02 5.91 -12.72
CA THR A 304 43.29 6.68 -12.78
C THR A 304 44.05 6.78 -11.46
N ALA A 305 43.38 6.62 -10.31
CA ALA A 305 43.99 6.79 -8.99
C ALA A 305 44.40 5.46 -8.34
N GLY A 306 45.20 5.54 -7.26
CA GLY A 306 45.65 4.41 -6.44
C GLY A 306 47.11 3.99 -6.68
N GLU A 307 47.60 3.04 -5.87
CA GLU A 307 48.97 2.51 -5.96
C GLU A 307 49.18 1.62 -7.20
N GLU A 308 48.13 0.95 -7.69
CA GLU A 308 48.11 0.20 -8.94
C GLU A 308 46.96 0.69 -9.87
N PRO A 309 47.14 1.84 -10.56
CA PRO A 309 46.08 2.42 -11.38
C PRO A 309 45.78 1.52 -12.60
N ARG A 310 44.51 1.50 -13.01
CA ARG A 310 44.07 0.74 -14.19
C ARG A 310 44.49 1.41 -15.50
N VAL A 311 44.70 2.72 -15.44
CA VAL A 311 45.20 3.58 -16.51
C VAL A 311 46.62 4.02 -16.17
N ARG A 312 47.57 3.82 -17.10
CA ARG A 312 48.96 4.26 -16.95
C ARG A 312 49.28 5.28 -18.04
N LEU A 313 49.48 6.54 -17.65
CA LEU A 313 49.69 7.64 -18.60
C LEU A 313 51.09 7.61 -19.23
N GLU A 314 52.10 7.18 -18.49
CA GLU A 314 53.50 7.12 -18.96
C GLU A 314 53.71 5.96 -19.94
N LYS A 315 52.91 4.90 -19.79
CA LYS A 315 52.92 3.72 -20.67
C LYS A 315 51.48 3.29 -21.00
N PRO A 316 50.78 4.00 -21.90
CA PRO A 316 49.38 3.72 -22.23
C PRO A 316 49.09 2.26 -22.58
N ALA A 317 49.96 1.62 -23.37
CA ALA A 317 49.82 0.23 -23.78
C ALA A 317 49.95 -0.79 -22.64
N ASP A 318 50.56 -0.43 -21.51
CA ASP A 318 50.68 -1.29 -20.31
C ASP A 318 49.48 -1.14 -19.36
N SER A 319 48.45 -0.37 -19.74
CA SER A 319 47.27 -0.12 -18.90
C SER A 319 46.42 -1.39 -18.73
N LEU A 320 46.05 -1.69 -17.48
CA LEU A 320 45.24 -2.87 -17.16
C LEU A 320 43.84 -2.83 -17.77
N ILE A 321 43.29 -1.63 -18.02
CA ILE A 321 42.03 -1.44 -18.76
C ILE A 321 42.11 -1.92 -20.22
N LEU A 322 43.31 -2.03 -20.79
CA LEU A 322 43.52 -2.62 -22.11
C LEU A 322 43.84 -4.11 -22.01
N ASN A 323 44.83 -4.47 -21.18
CA ASN A 323 45.42 -5.82 -21.19
C ASN A 323 44.50 -6.90 -20.59
N LYS A 324 43.67 -6.57 -19.59
CA LYS A 324 42.74 -7.54 -19.01
C LYS A 324 41.60 -7.88 -19.97
N PRO A 325 40.90 -6.90 -20.58
CA PRO A 325 39.84 -7.20 -21.52
C PRO A 325 40.31 -7.84 -22.85
N THR A 326 41.57 -7.65 -23.26
CA THR A 326 42.15 -8.36 -24.42
C THR A 326 42.69 -9.75 -24.08
N SER A 327 42.66 -10.17 -22.80
CA SER A 327 43.29 -11.39 -22.29
C SER A 327 44.82 -11.45 -22.47
N ASP A 328 45.49 -10.29 -22.66
CA ASP A 328 46.95 -10.19 -22.56
C ASP A 328 47.42 -10.40 -21.10
N GLU A 329 46.53 -10.14 -20.15
CA GLU A 329 46.64 -10.56 -18.75
C GLU A 329 45.43 -11.39 -18.31
N GLU A 330 45.64 -12.24 -17.30
CA GLU A 330 44.56 -13.03 -16.72
C GLU A 330 43.43 -12.12 -16.19
N HIS A 331 42.21 -12.45 -16.62
CA HIS A 331 41.00 -11.70 -16.30
C HIS A 331 39.82 -12.66 -16.14
N GLY A 332 39.26 -12.73 -14.92
CA GLY A 332 38.11 -13.59 -14.62
C GLY A 332 36.82 -13.22 -15.37
N GLY A 333 36.75 -12.03 -15.98
CA GLY A 333 35.66 -11.63 -16.86
C GLY A 333 35.81 -12.12 -18.32
N GLY A 334 36.90 -12.81 -18.65
CA GLY A 334 37.20 -13.25 -20.02
C GLY A 334 37.57 -12.10 -20.96
N MET A 335 37.75 -12.46 -22.23
CA MET A 335 38.00 -11.50 -23.32
C MET A 335 36.73 -10.67 -23.60
N ARG A 336 36.89 -9.36 -23.79
CA ARG A 336 35.80 -8.43 -24.10
C ARG A 336 35.94 -7.78 -25.47
N PHE A 337 37.16 -7.53 -25.94
CA PHE A 337 37.45 -7.02 -27.28
C PHE A 337 38.83 -7.49 -27.74
N GLU A 338 39.06 -7.43 -29.04
CA GLU A 338 40.32 -7.86 -29.66
C GLU A 338 41.40 -6.78 -29.57
N ARG A 339 42.66 -7.19 -29.42
CA ARG A 339 43.80 -6.27 -29.52
C ARG A 339 43.87 -5.69 -30.93
N GLY A 340 43.94 -4.37 -31.04
CA GLY A 340 43.95 -3.66 -32.32
C GLY A 340 42.56 -3.45 -32.94
N GLY A 341 41.47 -3.85 -32.24
CA GLY A 341 40.11 -3.43 -32.58
C GLY A 341 39.87 -1.93 -32.32
N TRP A 342 38.76 -1.40 -32.81
CA TRP A 342 38.41 0.00 -32.61
C TRP A 342 38.17 0.33 -31.13
N GLU A 343 37.67 -0.62 -30.34
CA GLU A 343 37.49 -0.50 -28.88
C GLU A 343 38.84 -0.29 -28.20
N TYR A 344 39.85 -1.09 -28.60
CA TYR A 344 41.22 -0.97 -28.12
C TYR A 344 41.81 0.39 -28.50
N HIS A 345 41.65 0.81 -29.75
CA HIS A 345 42.15 2.10 -30.22
C HIS A 345 41.48 3.29 -29.54
N LEU A 346 40.18 3.23 -29.27
CA LEU A 346 39.43 4.26 -28.55
C LEU A 346 39.99 4.42 -27.14
N LEU A 347 40.06 3.33 -26.37
CA LEU A 347 40.59 3.36 -25.00
C LEU A 347 42.06 3.77 -24.97
N HIS A 348 42.90 3.20 -25.84
CA HIS A 348 44.32 3.54 -25.93
C HIS A 348 44.53 5.01 -26.29
N ARG A 349 43.72 5.55 -27.21
CA ARG A 349 43.76 6.97 -27.59
C ARG A 349 43.38 7.87 -26.43
N TRP A 350 42.27 7.57 -25.74
CA TRP A 350 41.84 8.31 -24.54
C TRP A 350 42.97 8.38 -23.50
N ILE A 351 43.61 7.24 -23.21
CA ILE A 351 44.74 7.16 -22.26
C ILE A 351 45.94 7.99 -22.76
N SER A 352 46.30 7.83 -24.05
CA SER A 352 47.45 8.52 -24.65
C SER A 352 47.28 10.04 -24.69
N THR A 353 46.04 10.53 -24.71
CA THR A 353 45.70 11.96 -24.65
C THR A 353 45.51 12.49 -23.23
N GLY A 354 45.94 11.73 -22.22
CA GLY A 354 45.95 12.15 -20.82
C GLY A 354 44.78 11.63 -19.98
N ALA A 355 43.97 10.70 -20.51
CA ALA A 355 42.82 10.10 -19.82
C ALA A 355 41.93 11.14 -19.12
N LYS A 356 41.57 12.22 -19.83
CA LYS A 356 40.80 13.32 -19.25
C LYS A 356 39.45 12.83 -18.73
N GLY A 357 39.10 13.26 -17.53
CA GLY A 357 37.80 13.00 -16.91
C GLY A 357 36.72 13.95 -17.44
N HIS A 358 35.56 13.90 -16.80
CA HIS A 358 34.40 14.73 -17.13
C HIS A 358 34.65 16.22 -16.78
N PRO A 359 34.39 17.19 -17.69
CA PRO A 359 34.79 18.60 -17.51
C PRO A 359 33.94 19.46 -16.55
N GLY A 360 32.99 18.91 -15.78
CA GLY A 360 32.01 19.68 -15.01
C GLY A 360 30.69 19.83 -15.77
N GLU A 361 29.79 20.77 -15.41
CA GLU A 361 28.38 20.88 -15.89
C GLU A 361 28.16 20.16 -17.23
N ALA A 362 27.56 18.97 -17.14
CA ALA A 362 27.68 17.94 -18.16
C ALA A 362 27.22 18.40 -19.54
N ASP A 363 27.90 17.88 -20.57
CA ASP A 363 27.27 17.73 -21.87
C ASP A 363 25.99 16.91 -21.67
N GLN A 364 24.87 17.60 -21.73
CA GLN A 364 23.59 17.00 -21.45
C GLN A 364 23.08 16.32 -22.72
N LEU A 365 22.88 15.00 -22.66
CA LEU A 365 22.14 14.30 -23.70
C LEU A 365 20.72 14.86 -23.72
N VAL A 366 20.31 15.39 -24.88
CA VAL A 366 18.97 15.97 -25.08
C VAL A 366 17.98 14.88 -25.43
N ARG A 367 18.33 14.02 -26.39
CA ARG A 367 17.49 12.89 -26.84
C ARG A 367 18.29 11.85 -27.63
N LEU A 368 17.68 10.67 -27.79
CA LEU A 368 18.09 9.66 -28.77
C LEU A 368 17.13 9.70 -29.97
N GLU A 369 17.68 9.67 -31.17
CA GLU A 369 16.95 9.46 -32.42
C GLU A 369 17.26 8.04 -32.91
N VAL A 370 16.26 7.14 -32.91
CA VAL A 370 16.44 5.74 -33.33
C VAL A 370 15.67 5.45 -34.62
N THR A 371 16.36 4.87 -35.60
CA THR A 371 15.78 4.52 -36.91
C THR A 371 15.99 3.05 -37.24
N PRO A 372 14.97 2.30 -37.69
CA PRO A 372 13.56 2.71 -37.74
C PRO A 372 12.98 2.87 -36.33
N ALA A 373 11.99 3.77 -36.19
CA ALA A 373 11.34 4.06 -34.92
C ALA A 373 10.35 2.96 -34.47
N ASN A 374 9.95 2.07 -35.39
CA ASN A 374 9.15 0.87 -35.14
C ASN A 374 9.48 -0.20 -36.18
N ILE A 375 9.24 -1.47 -35.83
CA ILE A 375 9.45 -2.62 -36.71
C ILE A 375 8.11 -3.36 -36.85
N VAL A 376 7.70 -3.64 -38.08
CA VAL A 376 6.51 -4.45 -38.37
C VAL A 376 6.93 -5.63 -39.23
N GLY A 377 6.69 -6.84 -38.72
CA GLY A 377 6.94 -8.09 -39.42
C GLY A 377 5.90 -8.39 -40.49
N SER A 378 6.22 -9.35 -41.34
CA SER A 378 5.31 -9.85 -42.36
C SER A 378 4.23 -10.74 -41.75
N ALA A 379 3.02 -10.69 -42.32
CA ALA A 379 1.97 -11.62 -41.93
C ALA A 379 2.34 -13.07 -42.30
N PRO A 380 1.96 -14.06 -41.49
CA PRO A 380 2.18 -15.47 -41.83
C PRO A 380 1.49 -15.81 -43.15
N ALA A 381 2.21 -16.46 -44.07
CA ALA A 381 1.65 -16.88 -45.35
C ALA A 381 0.60 -17.98 -45.13
N VAL A 382 -0.65 -17.73 -45.49
CA VAL A 382 -1.72 -18.74 -45.44
C VAL A 382 -1.79 -19.47 -46.78
N ALA A 383 -1.43 -20.77 -46.78
CA ALA A 383 -1.94 -21.68 -47.80
C ALA A 383 -3.44 -21.93 -47.52
N PRO A 384 -4.34 -21.83 -48.51
CA PRO A 384 -5.78 -21.93 -48.26
C PRO A 384 -6.13 -23.31 -47.68
N ALA A 385 -6.73 -23.32 -46.50
CA ALA A 385 -7.24 -24.54 -45.89
C ALA A 385 -8.44 -25.06 -46.72
N ALA A 386 -8.25 -26.17 -47.43
CA ALA A 386 -9.37 -26.94 -47.96
C ALA A 386 -10.14 -27.55 -46.79
N ALA A 387 -11.46 -27.36 -46.77
CA ALA A 387 -12.34 -27.85 -45.70
C ALA A 387 -12.16 -29.36 -45.46
N GLY A 388 -11.79 -29.74 -44.23
CA GLY A 388 -11.83 -31.14 -43.76
C GLY A 388 -10.49 -31.88 -43.62
N GLN A 389 -9.33 -31.21 -43.67
CA GLN A 389 -8.03 -31.83 -43.32
C GLN A 389 -7.44 -31.23 -42.05
N PRO A 390 -6.83 -32.03 -41.16
CA PRO A 390 -6.12 -31.51 -39.99
C PRO A 390 -4.96 -30.61 -40.44
N ALA A 391 -4.74 -29.52 -39.71
CA ALA A 391 -3.66 -28.56 -39.96
C ALA A 391 -2.32 -29.30 -40.06
N ALA A 392 -1.78 -29.39 -41.27
CA ALA A 392 -0.42 -29.84 -41.47
C ALA A 392 0.53 -28.88 -40.75
N SER A 393 1.59 -29.41 -40.14
CA SER A 393 2.67 -28.65 -39.53
C SER A 393 3.11 -27.52 -40.46
N GLN A 394 2.86 -26.27 -40.05
CA GLN A 394 3.33 -25.08 -40.76
C GLN A 394 4.85 -25.19 -40.92
N GLU A 395 5.32 -25.34 -42.15
CA GLU A 395 6.73 -25.09 -42.46
C GLU A 395 7.02 -23.64 -42.09
N ASN A 396 8.11 -23.41 -41.34
CA ASN A 396 8.53 -22.08 -40.91
C ASN A 396 8.58 -21.15 -42.15
N PRO A 397 7.92 -19.99 -42.14
CA PRO A 397 8.17 -18.98 -43.16
C PRO A 397 9.68 -18.68 -43.20
N ALA A 398 10.20 -18.38 -44.39
CA ALA A 398 11.60 -17.97 -44.53
C ALA A 398 11.89 -16.84 -43.54
N ALA A 399 12.95 -16.99 -42.73
CA ALA A 399 13.31 -15.99 -41.73
C ALA A 399 13.44 -14.61 -42.39
N GLU A 400 12.69 -13.64 -41.88
CA GLU A 400 12.78 -12.26 -42.36
C GLU A 400 14.21 -11.73 -42.16
N PRO A 401 14.74 -10.93 -43.09
CA PRO A 401 16.07 -10.37 -42.93
C PRO A 401 16.12 -9.51 -41.65
N PRO A 402 17.20 -9.61 -40.85
CA PRO A 402 17.37 -8.76 -39.68
C PRO A 402 17.30 -7.28 -40.03
N VAL A 403 16.71 -6.48 -39.14
CA VAL A 403 16.59 -5.03 -39.28
C VAL A 403 17.68 -4.38 -38.42
N GLN A 404 18.58 -3.60 -39.04
CA GLN A 404 19.60 -2.84 -38.33
C GLN A 404 19.01 -1.56 -37.75
N LEU A 405 19.15 -1.38 -36.43
CA LEU A 405 18.85 -0.10 -35.78
C LEU A 405 20.03 0.87 -35.93
N GLN A 406 19.72 2.14 -36.18
CA GLN A 406 20.65 3.25 -36.04
C GLN A 406 20.24 4.09 -34.83
N VAL A 407 21.21 4.43 -33.97
CA VAL A 407 21.00 5.23 -32.76
C VAL A 407 21.84 6.50 -32.87
N VAL A 408 21.19 7.66 -32.91
CA VAL A 408 21.85 8.97 -32.95
C VAL A 408 21.63 9.71 -31.64
N ALA A 409 22.72 10.07 -30.95
CA ALA A 409 22.69 10.92 -29.77
C ALA A 409 22.70 12.39 -30.19
N VAL A 410 21.79 13.18 -29.60
CA VAL A 410 21.73 14.63 -29.78
C VAL A 410 22.09 15.30 -28.46
N TRP A 411 23.14 16.10 -28.45
CA TRP A 411 23.69 16.77 -27.27
C TRP A 411 23.29 18.24 -27.19
N ALA A 412 23.36 18.83 -25.99
CA ALA A 412 22.96 20.22 -25.73
C ALA A 412 23.80 21.26 -26.49
N ASP A 413 25.05 20.93 -26.84
CA ASP A 413 25.92 21.74 -27.68
C ASP A 413 25.56 21.68 -29.18
N GLY A 414 24.52 20.91 -29.54
CA GLY A 414 24.07 20.69 -30.92
C GLY A 414 24.78 19.55 -31.64
N THR A 415 25.75 18.87 -31.00
CA THR A 415 26.45 17.72 -31.59
C THR A 415 25.46 16.58 -31.84
N ARG A 416 25.57 15.96 -33.02
CA ARG A 416 24.83 14.76 -33.41
C ARG A 416 25.80 13.67 -33.77
N GLU A 417 25.70 12.52 -33.11
CA GLU A 417 26.63 11.41 -33.31
C GLU A 417 25.90 10.08 -33.45
N ASP A 418 26.31 9.26 -34.42
CA ASP A 418 25.86 7.87 -34.49
C ASP A 418 26.56 7.04 -33.40
N VAL A 419 25.79 6.71 -32.37
CA VAL A 419 26.24 5.98 -31.18
C VAL A 419 25.76 4.54 -31.17
N THR A 420 25.34 4.01 -32.33
CA THR A 420 24.87 2.61 -32.47
C THR A 420 25.90 1.62 -31.92
N CYS A 421 27.17 1.83 -32.27
CA CYS A 421 28.29 0.99 -31.81
C CYS A 421 28.64 1.14 -30.33
N LEU A 422 28.08 2.11 -29.62
CA LEU A 422 28.26 2.35 -28.18
C LEU A 422 27.00 2.04 -27.37
N SER A 423 25.88 1.81 -28.05
CA SER A 423 24.58 1.54 -27.43
C SER A 423 24.48 0.10 -26.91
N ARG A 424 23.63 -0.09 -25.90
CA ARG A 424 23.16 -1.40 -25.44
C ARG A 424 21.73 -1.64 -25.91
N PHE A 425 21.42 -2.89 -26.24
CA PHE A 425 20.11 -3.29 -26.72
C PHE A 425 19.57 -4.44 -25.86
N GLN A 426 18.26 -4.46 -25.64
CA GLN A 426 17.56 -5.53 -24.94
C GLN A 426 16.17 -5.71 -25.58
N SER A 427 15.70 -6.94 -25.73
CA SER A 427 14.28 -7.19 -26.04
C SER A 427 13.49 -7.41 -24.75
N ASN A 428 12.25 -6.95 -24.73
CA ASN A 428 11.30 -7.30 -23.67
C ASN A 428 10.72 -8.70 -23.84
N ASP A 429 10.77 -9.27 -25.05
CA ASP A 429 10.37 -10.65 -25.34
C ASP A 429 11.16 -11.20 -26.54
N ASP A 430 12.22 -11.97 -26.24
CA ASP A 430 13.06 -12.65 -27.24
C ASP A 430 12.26 -13.70 -28.06
N GLY A 431 11.13 -14.18 -27.52
CA GLY A 431 10.24 -15.10 -28.22
C GLY A 431 9.54 -14.48 -29.44
N ILE A 432 9.46 -13.13 -29.50
CA ILE A 432 8.92 -12.37 -30.62
C ILE A 432 10.04 -11.70 -31.44
N ALA A 433 11.01 -11.09 -30.77
CA ALA A 433 12.12 -10.42 -31.43
C ALA A 433 13.41 -10.49 -30.60
N GLU A 434 14.49 -11.00 -31.19
CA GLU A 434 15.82 -10.99 -30.61
C GLU A 434 16.62 -9.79 -31.12
N VAL A 435 17.47 -9.21 -30.28
CA VAL A 435 18.38 -8.12 -30.67
C VAL A 435 19.83 -8.46 -30.34
N SER A 436 20.69 -8.33 -31.34
CA SER A 436 22.14 -8.54 -31.18
C SER A 436 22.84 -7.34 -30.52
N GLN A 437 24.09 -7.54 -30.07
CA GLN A 437 24.91 -6.45 -29.54
C GLN A 437 25.19 -5.33 -30.56
N SER A 438 25.15 -5.60 -31.86
CA SER A 438 25.31 -4.57 -32.90
C SER A 438 24.01 -3.84 -33.26
N GLY A 439 22.88 -4.16 -32.60
CA GLY A 439 21.59 -3.53 -32.88
C GLY A 439 20.85 -4.13 -34.09
N ASN A 440 21.23 -5.32 -34.56
CA ASN A 440 20.42 -6.08 -35.51
C ASN A 440 19.28 -6.79 -34.78
N VAL A 441 18.05 -6.50 -35.18
CA VAL A 441 16.81 -7.10 -34.65
C VAL A 441 16.34 -8.19 -35.60
N SER A 442 16.14 -9.40 -35.08
CA SER A 442 15.61 -10.54 -35.83
C SER A 442 14.27 -10.94 -35.26
N LEU A 443 13.25 -11.04 -36.12
CA LEU A 443 11.94 -11.55 -35.71
C LEU A 443 12.02 -13.08 -35.55
N THR A 444 11.59 -13.58 -34.40
CA THR A 444 11.74 -15.00 -34.03
C THR A 444 10.45 -15.79 -34.30
N GLY A 445 10.24 -16.94 -33.66
CA GLY A 445 9.15 -17.86 -33.98
C GLY A 445 7.76 -17.41 -33.54
N ALA A 446 7.60 -16.77 -32.38
CA ALA A 446 6.28 -16.36 -31.89
C ALA A 446 5.77 -15.10 -32.63
N SER A 447 4.45 -14.94 -32.71
CA SER A 447 3.80 -13.72 -33.21
C SER A 447 3.19 -12.96 -32.03
N GLY A 448 2.98 -11.65 -32.19
CA GLY A 448 2.50 -10.76 -31.15
C GLY A 448 3.19 -9.40 -31.20
N ASP A 449 3.25 -8.72 -30.06
CA ASP A 449 3.95 -7.44 -29.92
C ASP A 449 5.00 -7.46 -28.80
N THR A 450 6.10 -6.75 -29.01
CA THR A 450 7.14 -6.53 -28.00
C THR A 450 7.82 -5.19 -28.24
N HIS A 451 8.85 -4.87 -27.45
CA HIS A 451 9.69 -3.71 -27.64
C HIS A 451 11.16 -4.08 -27.55
N VAL A 452 11.97 -3.45 -28.41
CA VAL A 452 13.43 -3.42 -28.26
C VAL A 452 13.82 -2.13 -27.56
N ILE A 453 14.51 -2.24 -26.43
CA ILE A 453 14.95 -1.13 -25.60
C ILE A 453 16.41 -0.81 -25.94
N VAL A 454 16.67 0.46 -26.25
CA VAL A 454 17.97 1.03 -26.56
C VAL A 454 18.44 1.87 -25.37
N PHE A 455 19.66 1.63 -24.91
CA PHE A 455 20.30 2.40 -23.84
C PHE A 455 21.59 3.06 -24.34
N TYR A 456 21.69 4.37 -24.14
CA TYR A 456 22.92 5.14 -24.33
C TYR A 456 22.94 6.32 -23.38
N ASP A 457 24.01 6.47 -22.60
CA ASP A 457 24.10 7.42 -21.48
C ASP A 457 22.83 7.38 -20.59
N ASN A 458 22.22 8.52 -20.26
CA ASN A 458 20.95 8.59 -19.52
C ASN A 458 19.71 8.36 -20.41
N GLY A 459 19.90 8.25 -21.74
CA GLY A 459 18.86 8.04 -22.71
C GLY A 459 18.38 6.58 -22.76
N ILE A 460 17.07 6.42 -22.77
CA ILE A 460 16.39 5.15 -23.02
C ILE A 460 15.36 5.40 -24.11
N PHE A 461 15.40 4.59 -25.16
CA PHE A 461 14.46 4.65 -26.27
C PHE A 461 13.84 3.27 -26.49
N GLN A 462 12.54 3.24 -26.77
CA GLN A 462 11.77 2.02 -27.01
C GLN A 462 11.39 1.94 -28.49
N VAL A 463 11.74 0.84 -29.15
CA VAL A 463 11.35 0.54 -30.54
C VAL A 463 10.24 -0.51 -30.49
N PRO A 464 8.97 -0.14 -30.76
CA PRO A 464 7.88 -1.10 -30.83
C PRO A 464 8.11 -2.09 -31.97
N VAL A 465 7.87 -3.38 -31.68
CA VAL A 465 7.95 -4.46 -32.65
C VAL A 465 6.59 -5.15 -32.72
N LEU A 466 5.97 -5.17 -33.89
CA LEU A 466 4.70 -5.84 -34.14
C LEU A 466 4.92 -6.96 -35.15
N LYS A 467 4.60 -8.20 -34.78
CA LYS A 467 4.60 -9.33 -35.70
C LYS A 467 3.19 -9.89 -35.80
N PRO A 468 2.50 -9.76 -36.96
CA PRO A 468 1.12 -10.20 -37.09
C PRO A 468 0.93 -11.68 -36.73
N VAL A 469 -0.18 -11.97 -36.06
CA VAL A 469 -0.64 -13.31 -35.68
C VAL A 469 -1.32 -14.01 -36.86
N THR A 470 -2.02 -13.25 -37.71
CA THR A 470 -2.67 -13.76 -38.92
C THR A 470 -2.44 -12.82 -40.11
N ASP A 471 -2.92 -13.23 -41.29
CA ASP A 471 -2.93 -12.42 -42.51
C ASP A 471 -4.18 -11.52 -42.66
N LEU A 472 -5.04 -11.48 -41.64
CA LEU A 472 -6.15 -10.55 -41.53
C LEU A 472 -5.61 -9.17 -41.13
N THR A 473 -4.86 -8.51 -42.01
CA THR A 473 -4.34 -7.16 -41.77
C THR A 473 -4.68 -6.24 -42.93
N GLY A 474 -4.61 -4.91 -42.70
CA GLY A 474 -4.96 -3.92 -43.72
C GLY A 474 -6.36 -4.15 -44.28
N ASP A 475 -6.49 -4.19 -45.61
CA ASP A 475 -7.77 -4.36 -46.31
C ASP A 475 -8.45 -5.71 -46.06
N ARG A 476 -7.73 -6.70 -45.50
CA ARG A 476 -8.28 -8.03 -45.16
C ARG A 476 -8.86 -8.10 -43.76
N TYR A 477 -8.60 -7.10 -42.91
CA TYR A 477 -9.13 -7.08 -41.56
C TYR A 477 -10.65 -6.85 -41.60
N PRO A 478 -11.45 -7.62 -40.84
CA PRO A 478 -12.90 -7.46 -40.86
C PRO A 478 -13.32 -6.09 -40.30
N ALA A 479 -14.47 -5.60 -40.77
CA ALA A 479 -15.07 -4.40 -40.21
C ALA A 479 -15.57 -4.69 -38.78
N VAL A 480 -14.88 -4.12 -37.79
CA VAL A 480 -15.23 -4.22 -36.37
C VAL A 480 -15.85 -2.88 -35.93
N PRO A 481 -17.03 -2.86 -35.28
CA PRO A 481 -17.60 -1.63 -34.73
C PRO A 481 -16.72 -1.01 -33.65
N THR A 482 -16.51 0.31 -33.73
CA THR A 482 -15.73 1.08 -32.75
C THR A 482 -16.54 2.28 -32.24
N PRO A 483 -17.56 2.06 -31.39
CA PRO A 483 -18.49 3.11 -30.96
C PRO A 483 -17.84 4.16 -30.05
N THR A 484 -16.73 3.85 -29.37
CA THR A 484 -15.96 4.80 -28.54
C THR A 484 -14.53 4.97 -29.06
N GLU A 485 -13.83 5.99 -28.55
CA GLU A 485 -12.42 6.22 -28.88
C GLU A 485 -11.52 5.09 -28.37
N ILE A 486 -11.83 4.52 -27.19
CA ILE A 486 -11.16 3.32 -26.67
C ILE A 486 -11.19 2.20 -27.71
N ASP A 487 -12.36 1.96 -28.31
CA ASP A 487 -12.54 0.90 -29.30
C ASP A 487 -11.75 1.15 -30.58
N GLN A 488 -11.64 2.42 -31.00
CA GLN A 488 -10.83 2.82 -32.15
C GLN A 488 -9.34 2.57 -31.89
N LEU A 489 -8.83 2.99 -30.73
CA LEU A 489 -7.41 2.87 -30.38
C LEU A 489 -6.99 1.41 -30.14
N VAL A 490 -7.87 0.59 -29.55
CA VAL A 490 -7.66 -0.86 -29.38
C VAL A 490 -7.71 -1.57 -30.73
N THR A 491 -8.78 -1.37 -31.50
CA THR A 491 -8.95 -2.02 -32.82
C THR A 491 -7.87 -1.59 -33.83
N GLY A 492 -7.40 -0.35 -33.74
CA GLY A 492 -6.28 0.15 -34.55
C GLY A 492 -4.95 -0.57 -34.27
N LYS A 493 -4.73 -1.07 -33.05
CA LYS A 493 -3.59 -1.96 -32.77
C LYS A 493 -3.88 -3.40 -33.23
N LEU A 494 -5.05 -3.94 -32.87
CA LEU A 494 -5.43 -5.31 -33.18
C LEU A 494 -5.43 -5.62 -34.68
N SER A 495 -5.86 -4.67 -35.51
CA SER A 495 -5.82 -4.78 -36.98
C SER A 495 -4.41 -4.84 -37.58
N ARG A 496 -3.41 -4.23 -36.93
CA ARG A 496 -2.00 -4.35 -37.31
C ARG A 496 -1.40 -5.69 -36.89
N LEU A 497 -1.91 -6.27 -35.80
CA LEU A 497 -1.54 -7.61 -35.34
C LEU A 497 -2.32 -8.74 -36.03
N GLY A 498 -3.36 -8.43 -36.80
CA GLY A 498 -4.27 -9.42 -37.37
C GLY A 498 -5.00 -10.25 -36.32
N ILE A 499 -5.34 -9.62 -35.19
CA ILE A 499 -6.12 -10.22 -34.12
C ILE A 499 -7.53 -9.65 -34.21
N VAL A 500 -8.54 -10.48 -34.44
CA VAL A 500 -9.94 -10.08 -34.43
C VAL A 500 -10.46 -10.14 -32.99
N PRO A 501 -11.09 -9.08 -32.46
CA PRO A 501 -11.70 -9.10 -31.14
C PRO A 501 -12.73 -10.22 -31.00
N ALA A 502 -12.97 -10.66 -29.77
CA ALA A 502 -14.09 -11.54 -29.45
C ALA A 502 -15.44 -10.86 -29.81
N GLU A 503 -16.48 -11.66 -29.83
CA GLU A 503 -17.85 -11.14 -29.88
C GLU A 503 -18.17 -10.36 -28.61
N GLU A 504 -19.22 -9.55 -28.65
CA GLU A 504 -19.73 -8.90 -27.44
C GLU A 504 -20.27 -9.95 -26.47
N CYS A 505 -20.07 -9.71 -25.17
CA CYS A 505 -20.57 -10.58 -24.12
C CYS A 505 -22.10 -10.56 -24.05
N THR A 506 -22.67 -11.63 -23.49
CA THR A 506 -24.12 -11.66 -23.23
C THR A 506 -24.51 -10.62 -22.18
N ASP A 507 -25.80 -10.30 -22.07
CA ASP A 507 -26.26 -9.36 -21.05
C ASP A 507 -26.07 -9.87 -19.61
N GLU A 508 -26.12 -11.18 -19.41
CA GLU A 508 -25.83 -11.81 -18.13
C GLU A 508 -24.35 -11.66 -17.77
N GLU A 509 -23.45 -11.94 -18.73
CA GLU A 509 -22.00 -11.73 -18.60
C GLU A 509 -21.69 -10.25 -18.31
N PHE A 510 -22.29 -9.33 -19.07
CA PHE A 510 -22.15 -7.89 -18.87
C PHE A 510 -22.59 -7.47 -17.47
N LEU A 511 -23.81 -7.82 -17.05
CA LEU A 511 -24.38 -7.38 -15.79
C LEU A 511 -23.57 -7.90 -14.60
N ARG A 512 -23.16 -9.17 -14.64
CA ARG A 512 -22.29 -9.76 -13.61
C ARG A 512 -20.97 -8.99 -13.54
N ARG A 513 -20.30 -8.81 -14.68
CA ARG A 513 -18.97 -8.20 -14.75
C ARG A 513 -18.96 -6.76 -14.26
N VAL A 514 -19.89 -5.95 -14.76
CA VAL A 514 -19.97 -4.52 -14.41
C VAL A 514 -20.39 -4.30 -12.96
N SER A 515 -21.24 -5.17 -12.39
CA SER A 515 -21.63 -5.10 -10.98
C SER A 515 -20.46 -5.45 -10.06
N LEU A 516 -19.72 -6.51 -10.38
CA LEU A 516 -18.54 -6.90 -9.61
C LEU A 516 -17.43 -5.84 -9.69
N ASP A 517 -17.20 -5.24 -10.86
CA ASP A 517 -16.11 -4.28 -11.03
C ASP A 517 -16.41 -2.90 -10.44
N LEU A 518 -17.62 -2.37 -10.66
CA LEU A 518 -18.00 -1.04 -10.17
C LEU A 518 -18.35 -1.02 -8.69
N ILE A 519 -19.04 -2.05 -8.21
CA ILE A 519 -19.64 -2.04 -6.87
C ILE A 519 -19.26 -3.26 -6.01
N GLY A 520 -18.40 -4.16 -6.49
CA GLY A 520 -17.96 -5.33 -5.72
C GLY A 520 -19.10 -6.24 -5.26
N THR A 521 -20.20 -6.30 -6.00
CA THR A 521 -21.43 -6.97 -5.57
C THR A 521 -22.04 -7.75 -6.72
N LEU A 522 -22.50 -8.99 -6.46
CA LEU A 522 -23.29 -9.73 -7.45
C LEU A 522 -24.67 -9.07 -7.62
N PRO A 523 -25.22 -9.00 -8.85
CA PRO A 523 -26.62 -8.64 -9.02
C PRO A 523 -27.50 -9.71 -8.38
N THR A 524 -28.56 -9.28 -7.72
CA THR A 524 -29.59 -10.18 -7.18
C THR A 524 -30.41 -10.82 -8.30
N PRO A 525 -31.06 -11.98 -8.09
CA PRO A 525 -31.91 -12.60 -9.10
C PRO A 525 -32.94 -11.63 -9.71
N ALA A 526 -33.59 -10.81 -8.88
CA ALA A 526 -34.55 -9.81 -9.33
C ALA A 526 -33.91 -8.72 -10.21
N GLU A 527 -32.68 -8.30 -9.91
CA GLU A 527 -31.95 -7.34 -10.76
C GLU A 527 -31.55 -7.96 -12.10
N VAL A 528 -31.16 -9.24 -12.12
CA VAL A 528 -30.85 -9.97 -13.36
C VAL A 528 -32.11 -10.07 -14.23
N GLU A 529 -33.22 -10.56 -13.68
CA GLU A 529 -34.48 -10.68 -14.43
C GLU A 529 -34.98 -9.32 -14.94
N ALA A 530 -34.94 -8.28 -14.10
CA ALA A 530 -35.37 -6.94 -14.50
C ALA A 530 -34.48 -6.35 -15.61
N PHE A 531 -33.17 -6.62 -15.58
CA PHE A 531 -32.25 -6.15 -16.61
C PHE A 531 -32.45 -6.88 -17.94
N LEU A 532 -32.68 -8.20 -17.90
CA LEU A 532 -32.91 -9.01 -19.10
C LEU A 532 -34.29 -8.74 -19.73
N ALA A 533 -35.27 -8.28 -18.96
CA ALA A 533 -36.58 -7.87 -19.45
C ALA A 533 -36.58 -6.45 -20.09
N ASP A 534 -35.50 -5.68 -19.95
CA ASP A 534 -35.38 -4.34 -20.52
C ASP A 534 -34.87 -4.41 -21.97
N ASP A 535 -35.75 -4.22 -22.94
CA ASP A 535 -35.41 -4.21 -24.37
C ASP A 535 -34.82 -2.86 -24.86
N GLY A 536 -34.56 -1.91 -23.95
CA GLY A 536 -34.03 -0.59 -24.29
C GLY A 536 -32.63 -0.67 -24.91
N PRO A 537 -32.34 0.04 -26.02
CA PRO A 537 -31.03 0.02 -26.67
C PRO A 537 -29.92 0.66 -25.81
N ASP A 538 -30.28 1.41 -24.77
CA ASP A 538 -29.37 2.08 -23.85
C ASP A 538 -29.28 1.39 -22.47
N ARG A 539 -29.88 0.21 -22.29
CA ARG A 539 -29.99 -0.49 -20.98
C ARG A 539 -28.65 -0.66 -20.27
N ARG A 540 -27.58 -1.00 -21.02
CA ARG A 540 -26.22 -1.18 -20.48
C ARG A 540 -25.66 0.14 -19.95
N THR A 541 -25.82 1.22 -20.72
CA THR A 541 -25.43 2.58 -20.31
C THR A 541 -26.21 3.03 -19.07
N ARG A 542 -27.54 2.87 -19.05
CA ARG A 542 -28.36 3.21 -17.88
C ARG A 542 -27.95 2.43 -16.64
N LYS A 543 -27.62 1.13 -16.79
CA LYS A 543 -27.14 0.30 -15.68
C LYS A 543 -25.77 0.79 -15.16
N ILE A 544 -24.85 1.21 -16.03
CA ILE A 544 -23.57 1.80 -15.60
C ILE A 544 -23.80 3.06 -14.77
N GLU A 545 -24.65 3.99 -15.23
CA GLU A 545 -24.96 5.22 -14.47
C GLU A 545 -25.61 4.91 -13.12
N GLU A 546 -26.55 3.96 -13.08
CA GLU A 546 -27.18 3.52 -11.84
C GLU A 546 -26.14 2.99 -10.83
N LEU A 547 -25.22 2.13 -11.29
CA LEU A 547 -24.20 1.52 -10.43
C LEU A 547 -23.20 2.55 -9.87
N LEU A 548 -22.84 3.58 -10.65
CA LEU A 548 -21.95 4.65 -10.21
C LEU A 548 -22.54 5.53 -9.08
N GLU A 549 -23.86 5.55 -8.94
CA GLU A 549 -24.57 6.31 -7.89
C GLU A 549 -24.87 5.47 -6.64
N ARG A 550 -24.52 4.17 -6.65
CA ARG A 550 -24.78 3.29 -5.51
C ARG A 550 -23.81 3.51 -4.34
N PRO A 551 -24.26 3.41 -3.07
CA PRO A 551 -23.37 3.42 -1.90
C PRO A 551 -22.23 2.40 -1.94
N GLU A 552 -22.44 1.29 -2.64
CA GLU A 552 -21.46 0.23 -2.82
C GLU A 552 -20.29 0.65 -3.71
N TYR A 553 -20.52 1.46 -4.76
CA TYR A 553 -19.43 2.08 -5.55
C TYR A 553 -18.51 2.87 -4.64
N ILE A 554 -19.10 3.71 -3.78
CA ILE A 554 -18.36 4.56 -2.84
C ILE A 554 -17.50 3.68 -1.92
N THR A 555 -18.08 2.66 -1.30
CA THR A 555 -17.36 1.80 -0.35
C THR A 555 -16.26 0.98 -1.02
N TRP A 556 -16.52 0.49 -2.23
CA TRP A 556 -15.55 -0.29 -3.00
C TRP A 556 -14.34 0.56 -3.39
N TRP A 557 -14.56 1.73 -4.01
CA TRP A 557 -13.47 2.60 -4.42
C TRP A 557 -12.76 3.29 -3.25
N THR A 558 -13.45 3.51 -2.14
CA THR A 558 -12.80 3.89 -0.87
C THR A 558 -11.82 2.82 -0.41
N THR A 559 -12.21 1.54 -0.50
CA THR A 559 -11.33 0.42 -0.13
C THR A 559 -10.09 0.41 -1.02
N ARG A 560 -10.26 0.57 -2.34
CA ARG A 560 -9.15 0.63 -3.31
C ARG A 560 -8.22 1.81 -3.05
N LEU A 561 -8.75 3.01 -2.81
CA LEU A 561 -7.93 4.18 -2.48
C LEU A 561 -7.21 4.01 -1.14
N CYS A 562 -7.86 3.43 -0.13
CA CYS A 562 -7.19 3.13 1.14
C CYS A 562 -6.07 2.10 0.99
N ASP A 563 -6.22 1.12 0.08
CA ASP A 563 -5.17 0.17 -0.24
C ASP A 563 -3.97 0.87 -0.88
N LEU A 564 -4.22 1.79 -1.82
CA LEU A 564 -3.19 2.60 -2.48
C LEU A 564 -2.50 3.57 -1.51
N THR A 565 -3.25 4.25 -0.66
CA THR A 565 -2.73 5.30 0.23
C THR A 565 -2.20 4.75 1.54
N GLY A 566 -2.51 3.50 1.90
CA GLY A 566 -1.95 2.77 3.03
C GLY A 566 -2.63 3.04 4.38
N SER A 567 -3.96 3.18 4.40
CA SER A 567 -4.74 3.40 5.63
C SER A 567 -4.76 2.15 6.51
N ASN A 568 -3.88 2.10 7.54
CA ASN A 568 -3.74 0.96 8.45
C ASN A 568 -3.37 1.39 9.88
N ALA A 569 -4.23 1.05 10.85
CA ALA A 569 -4.00 1.30 12.28
C ALA A 569 -2.72 0.67 12.83
N GLY A 570 -2.28 -0.48 12.29
CA GLY A 570 -1.04 -1.16 12.69
C GLY A 570 0.24 -0.36 12.43
N TYR A 571 0.23 0.55 11.46
CA TYR A 571 1.35 1.45 11.16
C TYR A 571 1.19 2.85 11.73
N LEU A 572 0.12 3.12 12.48
CA LEU A 572 -0.08 4.39 13.18
C LEU A 572 0.46 4.35 14.62
N GLY A 573 1.52 3.56 14.86
CA GLY A 573 2.11 3.33 16.19
C GLY A 573 2.72 4.58 16.86
N GLY A 574 2.82 5.70 16.15
CA GLY A 574 3.19 7.01 16.71
C GLY A 574 2.06 7.72 17.44
N THR A 575 0.86 7.14 17.50
CA THR A 575 -0.27 7.67 18.26
C THR A 575 -0.97 6.58 19.05
N GLU A 576 -1.38 6.92 20.27
CA GLU A 576 -2.23 6.03 21.08
C GLU A 576 -3.68 5.99 20.55
N MET A 577 -4.00 6.79 19.52
CA MET A 577 -5.32 6.91 18.87
C MET A 577 -5.36 6.23 17.49
N ALA A 578 -4.50 5.24 17.24
CA ALA A 578 -4.33 4.59 15.93
C ALA A 578 -5.63 4.13 15.26
N GLN A 579 -6.56 3.53 16.02
CA GLN A 579 -7.84 3.03 15.47
C GLN A 579 -8.80 4.17 15.06
N PRO A 580 -9.13 5.15 15.94
CA PRO A 580 -9.89 6.33 15.53
C PRO A 580 -9.28 7.09 14.33
N VAL A 581 -7.96 7.23 14.30
CA VAL A 581 -7.24 7.92 13.22
C VAL A 581 -7.34 7.17 11.89
N ALA A 582 -7.21 5.83 11.89
CA ALA A 582 -7.41 5.02 10.68
C ALA A 582 -8.86 5.11 10.17
N GLN A 583 -9.83 5.13 11.08
CA GLN A 583 -11.25 5.29 10.74
C GLN A 583 -11.52 6.67 10.12
N GLN A 584 -11.02 7.75 10.75
CA GLN A 584 -11.10 9.11 10.20
C GLN A 584 -10.49 9.21 8.80
N TRP A 585 -9.35 8.54 8.58
CA TRP A 585 -8.72 8.49 7.26
C TRP A 585 -9.63 7.81 6.22
N ARG A 586 -10.16 6.64 6.54
CA ARG A 586 -11.09 5.92 5.67
C ARG A 586 -12.34 6.75 5.36
N ASP A 587 -12.97 7.34 6.37
CA ASP A 587 -14.24 8.06 6.22
C ASP A 587 -14.07 9.38 5.45
N TRP A 588 -12.90 10.02 5.59
CA TRP A 588 -12.55 11.16 4.76
C TRP A 588 -12.43 10.78 3.29
N ILE A 589 -11.72 9.69 2.96
CA ILE A 589 -11.66 9.17 1.58
C ILE A 589 -13.07 8.83 1.09
N GLU A 590 -13.87 8.17 1.93
CA GLU A 590 -15.24 7.79 1.58
C GLU A 590 -16.10 8.98 1.16
N ARG A 591 -15.99 10.09 1.90
CA ARG A 591 -16.70 11.30 1.53
C ARG A 591 -16.18 11.90 0.23
N ARG A 592 -14.85 11.92 0.00
CA ARG A 592 -14.30 12.46 -1.26
C ARG A 592 -14.73 11.65 -2.48
N VAL A 593 -14.83 10.32 -2.35
CA VAL A 593 -15.38 9.44 -3.40
C VAL A 593 -16.88 9.70 -3.61
N ARG A 594 -17.65 9.83 -2.52
CA ARG A 594 -19.10 10.13 -2.57
C ARG A 594 -19.38 11.45 -3.28
N ASP A 595 -18.64 12.48 -2.91
CA ASP A 595 -18.81 13.84 -3.43
C ASP A 595 -18.12 14.02 -4.80
N ASN A 596 -17.49 12.95 -5.33
CA ASN A 596 -16.76 12.88 -6.60
C ASN A 596 -15.72 14.01 -6.74
N ILE A 597 -14.96 14.25 -5.68
CA ILE A 597 -13.85 15.22 -5.68
C ILE A 597 -12.75 14.73 -6.62
N GLY A 598 -12.19 15.65 -7.41
CA GLY A 598 -11.11 15.36 -8.35
C GLY A 598 -9.92 14.67 -7.67
N TYR A 599 -9.35 13.65 -8.33
CA TYR A 599 -8.24 12.88 -7.74
C TYR A 599 -7.04 13.77 -7.39
N ASP A 600 -6.78 14.82 -8.18
CA ASP A 600 -5.78 15.85 -7.91
C ASP A 600 -6.02 16.60 -6.60
N GLU A 601 -7.26 17.02 -6.31
CA GLU A 601 -7.62 17.68 -5.07
C GLU A 601 -7.50 16.73 -3.86
N ILE A 602 -7.94 15.47 -4.01
CA ILE A 602 -7.77 14.44 -2.97
C ILE A 602 -6.29 14.29 -2.61
N VAL A 603 -5.41 14.21 -3.62
CA VAL A 603 -3.98 14.04 -3.41
C VAL A 603 -3.35 15.32 -2.85
N ARG A 604 -3.75 16.51 -3.31
CA ARG A 604 -3.28 17.80 -2.79
C ARG A 604 -3.60 17.94 -1.30
N ASP A 605 -4.85 17.68 -0.91
CA ASP A 605 -5.31 17.77 0.49
C ASP A 605 -4.60 16.77 1.43
N MET A 606 -4.03 15.69 0.88
CA MET A 606 -3.29 14.67 1.62
C MET A 606 -1.78 14.96 1.66
N VAL A 607 -1.18 15.36 0.54
CA VAL A 607 0.26 15.63 0.48
C VAL A 607 0.62 16.92 1.21
N LEU A 608 -0.16 18.00 1.06
CA LEU A 608 0.07 19.28 1.77
C LEU A 608 -0.43 19.28 3.21
N ALA A 609 -1.06 18.20 3.67
CA ALA A 609 -1.70 18.18 4.98
C ALA A 609 -0.71 18.52 6.10
N THR A 610 -1.13 19.45 6.96
CA THR A 610 -0.57 19.73 8.28
C THR A 610 -1.67 19.54 9.32
N SER A 611 -1.29 19.22 10.56
CA SER A 611 -2.27 19.00 11.63
C SER A 611 -2.92 20.30 12.11
N ARG A 612 -2.18 21.41 12.04
CA ARG A 612 -2.64 22.74 12.47
C ARG A 612 -2.64 23.74 11.32
N PRO A 613 -3.71 24.53 11.17
CA PRO A 613 -3.68 25.75 10.39
C PRO A 613 -2.70 26.78 10.98
N ALA A 614 -2.26 27.71 10.14
CA ALA A 614 -1.43 28.84 10.51
C ALA A 614 -1.99 29.62 11.71
N GLY A 615 -1.21 29.75 12.78
CA GLY A 615 -1.57 30.57 13.95
C GLY A 615 -2.45 29.87 14.99
N GLN A 616 -2.94 28.65 14.73
CA GLN A 616 -3.72 27.88 15.70
C GLN A 616 -2.85 27.46 16.89
N GLN A 617 -3.32 27.76 18.11
CA GLN A 617 -2.61 27.38 19.33
C GLN A 617 -2.72 25.86 19.58
N TYR A 618 -1.71 25.25 20.18
CA TYR A 618 -1.69 23.80 20.43
C TYR A 618 -2.89 23.33 21.28
N GLY A 619 -3.36 24.17 22.20
CA GLY A 619 -4.57 23.87 22.98
C GLY A 619 -5.86 23.82 22.17
N GLU A 620 -6.04 24.75 21.23
CA GLU A 620 -7.18 24.77 20.33
C GLU A 620 -7.16 23.54 19.42
N PHE A 621 -5.97 23.19 18.92
CA PHE A 621 -5.73 22.00 18.12
C PHE A 621 -6.09 20.72 18.87
N THR A 622 -5.54 20.51 20.08
CA THR A 622 -5.81 19.29 20.85
C THR A 622 -7.28 19.16 21.24
N ALA A 623 -7.95 20.28 21.53
CA ALA A 623 -9.39 20.31 21.77
C ALA A 623 -10.17 19.91 20.50
N GLN A 624 -9.81 20.47 19.34
CA GLN A 624 -10.45 20.14 18.06
C GLN A 624 -10.27 18.67 17.70
N GLN A 625 -9.04 18.15 17.77
CA GLN A 625 -8.74 16.75 17.48
C GLN A 625 -9.51 15.79 18.39
N SER A 626 -9.61 16.11 19.69
CA SER A 626 -10.43 15.32 20.61
C SER A 626 -11.91 15.36 20.26
N ARG A 627 -12.45 16.51 19.83
CA ARG A 627 -13.85 16.62 19.36
C ARG A 627 -14.11 15.79 18.11
N PHE A 628 -13.14 15.63 17.20
CA PHE A 628 -13.26 14.73 16.04
C PHE A 628 -13.36 13.25 16.44
N THR A 629 -13.01 12.89 17.67
CA THR A 629 -13.11 11.51 18.19
C THR A 629 -14.18 11.34 19.28
N ALA A 630 -14.96 12.38 19.56
CA ALA A 630 -15.99 12.35 20.60
C ALA A 630 -17.14 11.42 20.20
N ARG A 631 -17.68 10.66 21.17
CA ARG A 631 -18.79 9.72 20.92
C ARG A 631 -20.12 10.42 20.64
N SER A 632 -20.30 11.65 21.11
CA SER A 632 -21.51 12.44 20.90
C SER A 632 -21.16 13.93 20.83
N GLY A 633 -21.85 14.66 19.93
CA GLY A 633 -21.66 16.11 19.78
C GLY A 633 -20.28 16.54 19.28
N GLY A 634 -19.52 15.64 18.65
CA GLY A 634 -18.20 15.90 18.08
C GLY A 634 -18.24 16.66 16.75
N ASP A 635 -17.09 17.21 16.37
CA ASP A 635 -16.90 17.88 15.08
C ASP A 635 -16.77 16.82 13.95
N ASP A 636 -17.15 17.17 12.72
CA ASP A 636 -17.02 16.28 11.55
C ASP A 636 -15.63 16.44 10.91
N PHE A 637 -14.75 15.47 11.13
CA PHE A 637 -13.41 15.45 10.52
C PHE A 637 -13.46 15.39 8.99
N THR A 638 -14.52 14.80 8.42
CA THR A 638 -14.64 14.63 6.97
C THR A 638 -15.11 15.90 6.26
N ALA A 639 -15.49 16.96 7.00
CA ALA A 639 -16.01 18.19 6.42
C ALA A 639 -15.11 18.77 5.31
N PRO A 640 -15.68 19.37 4.24
CA PRO A 640 -14.91 19.98 3.17
C PRO A 640 -13.92 21.01 3.72
N GLY A 641 -12.70 21.02 3.18
CA GLY A 641 -11.62 21.89 3.62
C GLY A 641 -10.74 21.33 4.73
N ASN A 642 -11.13 20.21 5.39
CA ASN A 642 -10.22 19.51 6.28
C ASN A 642 -9.22 18.67 5.46
N PRO A 643 -7.90 18.83 5.68
CA PRO A 643 -6.87 18.02 5.01
C PRO A 643 -6.76 16.63 5.64
N MET A 644 -5.93 15.77 5.06
CA MET A 644 -5.65 14.41 5.60
C MET A 644 -4.23 14.29 6.18
N PRO A 645 -3.96 14.83 7.39
CA PRO A 645 -2.62 14.74 8.00
C PRO A 645 -2.26 13.30 8.36
N HIS A 646 -3.24 12.42 8.54
CA HIS A 646 -3.02 11.05 9.01
C HIS A 646 -2.17 10.20 8.07
N TYR A 647 -2.11 10.56 6.79
CA TYR A 647 -1.21 9.98 5.79
C TYR A 647 0.27 10.02 6.23
N TRP A 648 0.68 11.09 6.93
CA TRP A 648 2.07 11.30 7.36
C TRP A 648 2.39 10.75 8.76
N TYR A 649 1.40 10.26 9.52
CA TYR A 649 1.65 9.62 10.83
C TYR A 649 2.22 8.19 10.75
N ARG A 650 2.36 7.64 9.54
CA ARG A 650 2.73 6.25 9.32
C ARG A 650 4.18 5.98 9.73
N SER A 651 4.37 5.00 10.61
CA SER A 651 5.68 4.63 11.15
C SER A 651 6.62 4.05 10.10
N ASN A 652 6.09 3.35 9.10
CA ASN A 652 6.84 2.82 7.95
C ASN A 652 7.26 3.91 6.95
N GLN A 653 6.98 5.20 7.22
CA GLN A 653 7.35 6.36 6.40
C GLN A 653 7.88 7.52 7.23
N SER A 654 8.45 7.22 8.40
CA SER A 654 8.98 8.26 9.29
C SER A 654 10.22 8.95 8.71
N ALA A 655 11.08 8.21 8.01
CA ALA A 655 12.27 8.74 7.35
C ALA A 655 11.95 9.39 5.99
N ALA A 656 12.69 10.44 5.63
CA ALA A 656 12.52 11.15 4.35
C ALA A 656 12.69 10.20 3.14
N ARG A 657 13.67 9.30 3.21
CA ARG A 657 13.88 8.20 2.27
C ARG A 657 12.60 7.40 2.01
N ASP A 658 11.94 6.93 3.06
CA ASP A 658 10.76 6.07 2.93
C ASP A 658 9.55 6.84 2.38
N LYS A 659 9.47 8.16 2.65
CA LYS A 659 8.48 9.07 2.05
C LYS A 659 8.70 9.21 0.55
N VAL A 660 9.94 9.39 0.09
CA VAL A 660 10.27 9.46 -1.35
C VAL A 660 9.82 8.20 -2.07
N LEU A 661 10.19 7.03 -1.52
CA LEU A 661 9.83 5.75 -2.13
C LEU A 661 8.31 5.60 -2.19
N THR A 662 7.62 5.82 -1.07
CA THR A 662 6.15 5.73 -1.01
C THR A 662 5.50 6.71 -1.97
N PHE A 663 5.96 7.96 -2.02
CA PHE A 663 5.40 8.99 -2.89
C PHE A 663 5.54 8.61 -4.36
N GLY A 664 6.74 8.13 -4.76
CA GLY A 664 7.02 7.63 -6.10
C GLY A 664 6.08 6.49 -6.49
N TYR A 665 5.89 5.50 -5.61
CA TYR A 665 4.90 4.45 -5.83
C TYR A 665 3.49 4.99 -5.93
N THR A 666 3.01 5.63 -4.86
CA THR A 666 1.60 5.96 -4.67
C THR A 666 1.08 6.88 -5.76
N PHE A 667 1.83 7.94 -6.07
CA PHE A 667 1.31 9.04 -6.91
C PHE A 667 1.95 9.11 -8.30
N LEU A 668 3.11 8.50 -8.52
CA LEU A 668 3.77 8.54 -9.82
C LEU A 668 3.79 7.16 -10.52
N GLY A 669 3.57 6.07 -9.80
CA GLY A 669 3.72 4.72 -10.33
C GLY A 669 5.17 4.39 -10.75
N VAL A 670 6.15 5.12 -10.21
CA VAL A 670 7.58 4.96 -10.53
C VAL A 670 8.33 4.30 -9.38
N ARG A 671 9.33 3.48 -9.70
CA ARG A 671 10.13 2.72 -8.72
C ARG A 671 11.47 3.39 -8.48
N LEU A 672 11.63 4.04 -7.33
CA LEU A 672 12.84 4.81 -7.00
C LEU A 672 13.86 4.04 -6.13
N GLN A 673 13.58 2.79 -5.70
CA GLN A 673 14.48 2.07 -4.79
C GLN A 673 15.87 1.85 -5.37
N CYS A 674 15.97 1.52 -6.66
CA CYS A 674 17.29 1.31 -7.27
C CYS A 674 18.09 2.62 -7.29
N ALA A 675 17.40 3.74 -7.51
CA ALA A 675 17.97 5.10 -7.52
C ALA A 675 18.57 5.50 -6.17
N GLU A 676 18.22 4.85 -5.06
CA GLU A 676 18.78 5.15 -3.75
C GLU A 676 20.31 4.91 -3.70
N CYS A 677 20.76 3.82 -4.33
CA CYS A 677 22.14 3.35 -4.23
C CYS A 677 22.94 3.51 -5.52
N HIS A 678 22.28 3.50 -6.68
CA HIS A 678 22.91 3.61 -7.99
C HIS A 678 21.91 4.14 -9.02
N LYS A 679 22.31 4.42 -10.28
CA LYS A 679 21.33 4.76 -11.31
C LYS A 679 20.34 3.62 -11.54
N HIS A 680 19.05 3.94 -11.66
CA HIS A 680 18.03 2.97 -12.05
C HIS A 680 18.41 2.26 -13.38
N PRO A 681 18.39 0.92 -13.44
CA PRO A 681 18.81 0.15 -14.62
C PRO A 681 17.93 0.38 -15.86
N PHE A 682 16.65 0.63 -15.62
CA PHE A 682 15.59 0.68 -16.63
C PHE A 682 14.93 2.06 -16.74
N ASP A 683 15.49 3.06 -16.05
CA ASP A 683 14.93 4.41 -16.03
C ASP A 683 16.03 5.46 -16.01
N GLN A 684 15.66 6.72 -16.16
CA GLN A 684 16.57 7.86 -16.20
C GLN A 684 17.08 8.29 -14.82
N TRP A 685 16.48 7.81 -13.73
CA TRP A 685 16.74 8.28 -12.37
C TRP A 685 18.14 7.92 -11.88
N SER A 686 18.93 8.94 -11.55
CA SER A 686 20.24 8.79 -10.92
C SER A 686 20.15 8.81 -9.39
N GLN A 687 21.26 8.45 -8.74
CA GLN A 687 21.38 8.60 -7.29
C GLN A 687 21.27 10.05 -6.84
N GLN A 688 21.80 10.99 -7.62
CA GLN A 688 21.73 12.40 -7.30
C GLN A 688 20.28 12.92 -7.39
N ASP A 689 19.51 12.47 -8.38
CA ASP A 689 18.09 12.84 -8.51
C ASP A 689 17.30 12.40 -7.27
N PHE A 690 17.55 11.17 -6.79
CA PHE A 690 16.93 10.66 -5.57
C PHE A 690 17.26 11.55 -4.36
N GLN A 691 18.54 11.91 -4.17
CA GLN A 691 18.97 12.75 -3.05
C GLN A 691 18.39 14.17 -3.14
N ASN A 692 18.36 14.76 -4.33
CA ASN A 692 17.80 16.10 -4.54
C ASN A 692 16.28 16.13 -4.34
N PHE A 693 15.58 15.06 -4.73
CA PHE A 693 14.14 14.95 -4.54
C PHE A 693 13.78 14.69 -3.07
N MET A 694 14.64 13.98 -2.32
CA MET A 694 14.45 13.74 -0.89
C MET A 694 14.38 15.02 -0.05
N GLN A 695 15.03 16.11 -0.50
CA GLN A 695 15.04 17.41 0.18
C GLN A 695 13.64 17.97 0.44
N PHE A 696 12.64 17.68 -0.41
CA PHE A 696 11.25 18.09 -0.20
C PHE A 696 10.60 17.44 1.04
N PHE A 697 11.08 16.27 1.46
CA PHE A 697 10.46 15.44 2.50
C PHE A 697 11.22 15.47 3.84
N GLU A 698 12.47 15.92 3.85
CA GLU A 698 13.26 16.06 5.08
C GLU A 698 12.58 16.93 6.14
N PRO A 699 11.96 18.09 5.80
CA PRO A 699 11.35 18.96 6.79
C PRO A 699 9.96 18.47 7.25
N VAL A 700 9.33 17.54 6.54
CA VAL A 700 8.01 17.00 6.90
C VAL A 700 8.16 16.09 8.11
N LYS A 701 7.62 16.47 9.27
CA LYS A 701 7.73 15.70 10.52
C LYS A 701 6.35 15.30 11.02
N ALA A 702 6.31 14.17 11.72
CA ALA A 702 5.17 13.69 12.49
C ALA A 702 5.64 13.46 13.93
N GLY A 703 5.11 14.21 14.89
CA GLY A 703 5.53 14.16 16.29
C GLY A 703 5.27 15.46 17.04
N GLN A 704 6.18 15.82 17.94
CA GLN A 704 6.06 17.02 18.79
C GLN A 704 6.91 18.16 18.21
N PRO A 705 6.32 19.22 17.63
CA PRO A 705 7.09 20.39 17.23
C PRO A 705 7.68 21.12 18.46
N PRO A 706 8.86 21.75 18.35
CA PRO A 706 9.54 22.40 19.47
C PRO A 706 8.65 23.37 20.26
N GLU A 707 7.85 24.17 19.57
CA GLU A 707 6.94 25.16 20.15
C GLU A 707 5.79 24.56 20.96
N SER A 708 5.43 23.30 20.71
CA SER A 708 4.30 22.63 21.38
C SER A 708 4.74 21.55 22.36
N LYS A 709 6.05 21.23 22.39
CA LYS A 709 6.62 20.17 23.22
C LYS A 709 6.32 20.37 24.70
N GLU A 710 6.53 21.58 25.23
CA GLU A 710 6.31 21.85 26.66
C GLU A 710 4.84 21.64 27.05
N GLN A 711 3.91 22.23 26.30
CA GLN A 711 2.47 22.07 26.55
C GLN A 711 2.00 20.64 26.34
N HIS A 712 2.53 19.93 25.34
CA HIS A 712 2.29 18.52 25.13
C HIS A 712 2.72 17.70 26.35
N ASP A 713 3.95 17.87 26.82
CA ASP A 713 4.51 17.11 27.95
C ASP A 713 3.80 17.45 29.28
N GLN A 714 3.37 18.71 29.46
CA GLN A 714 2.53 19.13 30.58
C GLN A 714 1.15 18.44 30.53
N LEU A 715 0.49 18.43 29.38
CA LEU A 715 -0.80 17.75 29.21
C LEU A 715 -0.67 16.23 29.39
N ALA A 716 0.40 15.63 28.88
CA ALA A 716 0.71 14.23 29.08
C ALA A 716 0.96 13.91 30.56
N THR A 717 1.63 14.78 31.31
CA THR A 717 1.83 14.65 32.76
C THR A 717 0.52 14.81 33.53
N MET A 718 -0.33 15.77 33.12
CA MET A 718 -1.64 16.01 33.73
C MET A 718 -2.65 14.89 33.50
N LEU A 719 -2.56 14.18 32.36
CA LEU A 719 -3.46 13.08 32.00
C LEU A 719 -2.84 11.69 32.19
N GLY A 720 -1.57 11.64 32.59
CA GLY A 720 -0.73 10.46 32.60
C GLY A 720 -0.99 9.51 33.77
N VAL A 721 -0.62 8.24 33.55
CA VAL A 721 -0.50 7.18 34.55
C VAL A 721 0.81 7.39 35.33
N PRO A 722 0.90 7.10 36.66
CA PRO A 722 2.16 7.24 37.42
C PRO A 722 3.34 6.60 36.69
N GLU A 723 4.54 7.19 36.75
CA GLU A 723 5.71 6.74 35.99
C GLU A 723 6.02 5.24 36.16
N ILE A 724 5.81 4.74 37.38
CA ILE A 724 5.95 3.31 37.75
C ILE A 724 4.93 2.36 37.08
N LEU A 725 3.86 2.90 36.48
CA LEU A 725 2.76 2.18 35.84
C LEU A 725 2.61 2.56 34.34
N ASN A 726 3.49 3.40 33.77
CA ASN A 726 3.33 4.05 32.45
C ASN A 726 3.64 3.15 31.22
N THR A 727 2.75 2.19 30.91
CA THR A 727 2.81 1.38 29.68
C THR A 727 2.01 2.01 28.53
N ALA A 728 2.35 1.67 27.28
CA ALA A 728 1.62 2.15 26.10
C ALA A 728 0.14 1.74 26.11
N ALA A 729 -0.17 0.52 26.56
CA ALA A 729 -1.54 0.02 26.67
C ALA A 729 -2.41 0.88 27.60
N LEU A 730 -1.87 1.30 28.75
CA LEU A 730 -2.61 2.10 29.71
C LEU A 730 -2.80 3.54 29.25
N ARG A 731 -1.78 4.13 28.59
CA ARG A 731 -1.92 5.44 27.96
C ARG A 731 -3.02 5.42 26.90
N ARG A 732 -3.03 4.42 26.03
CA ARG A 732 -4.08 4.20 25.03
C ARG A 732 -5.47 4.13 25.64
N GLN A 733 -5.67 3.28 26.65
CA GLN A 733 -6.97 3.16 27.29
C GLN A 733 -7.43 4.49 27.92
N SER A 734 -6.49 5.21 28.54
CA SER A 734 -6.76 6.50 29.19
C SER A 734 -7.13 7.57 28.16
N TYR A 735 -6.34 7.73 27.09
CA TYR A 735 -6.56 8.73 26.06
C TYR A 735 -7.81 8.45 25.23
N LEU A 736 -8.10 7.19 24.88
CA LEU A 736 -9.33 6.83 24.19
C LEU A 736 -10.57 7.25 24.99
N ARG A 737 -10.56 7.07 26.31
CA ARG A 737 -11.68 7.50 27.18
C ARG A 737 -11.82 9.02 27.22
N ILE A 738 -10.72 9.73 27.47
CA ILE A 738 -10.73 11.20 27.58
C ILE A 738 -11.16 11.84 26.25
N ALA A 739 -10.61 11.36 25.13
CA ALA A 739 -10.94 11.89 23.81
C ALA A 739 -12.39 11.55 23.39
N ALA A 740 -12.95 10.40 23.83
CA ALA A 740 -14.35 10.05 23.62
C ALA A 740 -15.33 11.02 24.31
N GLU A 741 -14.90 11.72 25.36
CA GLU A 741 -15.64 12.81 26.02
C GLU A 741 -15.47 14.17 25.31
N GLY A 742 -14.71 14.22 24.20
CA GLY A 742 -14.36 15.46 23.49
C GLY A 742 -13.30 16.31 24.19
N ARG A 743 -12.62 15.75 25.20
CA ARG A 743 -11.67 16.49 26.03
C ARG A 743 -10.24 16.39 25.48
N PRO A 744 -9.43 17.48 25.54
CA PRO A 744 -8.08 17.50 24.96
C PRO A 744 -7.17 16.41 25.53
N ILE A 745 -6.44 15.72 24.65
CA ILE A 745 -5.34 14.80 24.97
C ILE A 745 -4.06 15.31 24.31
N PRO A 746 -2.85 14.82 24.69
CA PRO A 746 -1.61 15.25 24.04
C PRO A 746 -1.49 14.63 22.64
N TRP A 747 -2.05 15.32 21.64
CA TRP A 747 -1.98 14.92 20.24
C TRP A 747 -0.63 15.26 19.64
N ASN A 748 -0.04 14.30 18.92
CA ASN A 748 1.07 14.59 18.00
C ASN A 748 0.58 15.40 16.80
N GLU A 749 1.53 15.96 16.05
CA GLU A 749 1.27 16.83 14.91
C GLU A 749 2.07 16.42 13.67
N VAL A 750 1.50 16.70 12.50
CA VAL A 750 2.20 16.74 11.23
C VAL A 750 2.49 18.20 10.89
N TYR A 751 3.75 18.52 10.65
CA TYR A 751 4.20 19.87 10.37
C TYR A 751 5.39 19.86 9.41
N ALA A 752 5.57 20.95 8.68
CA ALA A 752 6.78 21.24 7.94
C ALA A 752 7.72 22.06 8.84
N ALA A 753 8.85 21.49 9.23
CA ALA A 753 9.89 22.21 9.96
C ALA A 753 10.49 23.29 9.08
N GLN A 754 10.71 24.49 9.63
CA GLN A 754 11.41 25.55 8.89
C GLN A 754 12.90 25.25 8.76
N ALA A 755 13.50 25.76 7.68
CA ALA A 755 14.94 25.75 7.46
C ALA A 755 15.69 26.37 8.66
N VAL A 756 16.69 25.65 9.17
CA VAL A 756 17.52 26.10 10.31
C VAL A 756 18.37 27.33 9.96
N ASP A 757 18.76 27.45 8.69
CA ASP A 757 19.54 28.59 8.18
C ASP A 757 18.94 29.08 6.85
N LEU A 758 18.24 30.22 6.90
CA LEU A 758 17.66 30.87 5.73
C LEU A 758 18.72 31.61 4.89
N SER A 759 19.96 31.76 5.37
CA SER A 759 21.01 32.48 4.67
C SER A 759 21.66 31.65 3.55
N GLN A 760 21.61 30.32 3.63
CA GLN A 760 22.17 29.41 2.61
C GLN A 760 21.08 28.84 1.69
N PRO A 761 21.32 28.76 0.36
CA PRO A 761 20.40 28.09 -0.57
C PRO A 761 20.08 26.66 -0.16
N GLN A 762 18.81 26.26 -0.28
CA GLN A 762 18.37 24.87 -0.09
C GLN A 762 17.79 24.33 -1.40
N PRO A 763 18.64 23.98 -2.38
CA PRO A 763 18.19 23.48 -3.66
C PRO A 763 17.61 22.08 -3.51
N ALA A 764 16.34 21.92 -3.84
CA ALA A 764 15.71 20.64 -4.13
C ALA A 764 15.50 20.51 -5.64
N GLN A 765 15.24 19.31 -6.15
CA GLN A 765 14.98 19.10 -7.57
C GLN A 765 13.79 18.18 -7.78
N LEU A 766 12.82 18.64 -8.58
CA LEU A 766 11.69 17.82 -9.01
C LEU A 766 12.19 16.71 -9.94
N LEU A 767 11.54 15.54 -9.92
CA LEU A 767 11.93 14.44 -10.80
C LEU A 767 11.74 14.83 -12.27
N GLY A 768 12.85 14.86 -13.03
CA GLY A 768 12.85 15.28 -14.43
C GLY A 768 12.53 16.78 -14.63
N GLY A 769 12.59 17.58 -13.56
CA GLY A 769 12.21 18.99 -13.57
C GLY A 769 13.31 19.93 -13.07
N SER A 770 12.92 21.19 -12.86
CA SER A 770 13.81 22.27 -12.44
C SER A 770 14.22 22.15 -10.97
N LYS A 771 15.37 22.76 -10.64
CA LYS A 771 15.77 23.01 -9.25
C LYS A 771 14.87 24.08 -8.64
N VAL A 772 14.54 23.91 -7.36
CA VAL A 772 13.69 24.81 -6.59
C VAL A 772 14.41 25.16 -5.30
N ASP A 773 14.45 26.45 -4.95
CA ASP A 773 14.97 26.90 -3.66
C ASP A 773 13.84 26.87 -2.62
N LEU A 774 13.92 25.92 -1.68
CA LEU A 774 12.85 25.67 -0.72
C LEU A 774 12.58 26.86 0.22
N ARG A 775 13.52 27.79 0.37
CA ARG A 775 13.37 29.00 1.20
C ARG A 775 12.29 29.96 0.70
N MET A 776 11.93 29.85 -0.58
CA MET A 776 10.89 30.70 -1.18
C MET A 776 9.47 30.26 -0.79
N TYR A 777 9.33 29.12 -0.11
CA TYR A 777 8.06 28.50 0.20
C TYR A 777 7.86 28.36 1.69
N ARG A 778 6.60 28.46 2.13
CA ARG A 778 6.27 28.26 3.53
C ARG A 778 6.26 26.78 3.88
N ASP A 779 5.70 25.97 2.98
CA ASP A 779 5.76 24.52 3.04
C ASP A 779 6.62 24.03 1.86
N PRO A 780 7.72 23.29 2.10
CA PRO A 780 8.58 22.80 1.03
C PRO A 780 7.84 21.89 0.04
N ARG A 781 6.68 21.35 0.41
CA ARG A 781 5.85 20.51 -0.46
C ARG A 781 4.97 21.30 -1.44
N GLU A 782 4.77 22.61 -1.27
CA GLU A 782 3.99 23.45 -2.20
C GLU A 782 4.44 23.29 -3.66
N PRO A 783 5.71 23.54 -4.02
CA PRO A 783 6.18 23.38 -5.40
C PRO A 783 6.15 21.92 -5.87
N LEU A 784 6.30 20.96 -4.94
CA LEU A 784 6.18 19.53 -5.23
C LEU A 784 4.75 19.16 -5.65
N VAL A 785 3.73 19.66 -4.95
CA VAL A 785 2.33 19.33 -5.25
C VAL A 785 1.86 20.05 -6.50
N ASP A 786 2.24 21.30 -6.70
CA ASP A 786 1.93 22.03 -7.93
C ASP A 786 2.53 21.35 -9.17
N TRP A 787 3.73 20.78 -9.04
CA TRP A 787 4.31 19.92 -10.07
C TRP A 787 3.58 18.57 -10.20
N LEU A 788 3.21 17.94 -9.09
CA LEU A 788 2.57 16.62 -9.07
C LEU A 788 1.25 16.64 -9.84
N VAL A 789 0.38 17.60 -9.52
CA VAL A 789 -0.96 17.69 -10.12
C VAL A 789 -0.99 18.53 -11.40
N SER A 790 0.17 18.94 -11.90
CA SER A 790 0.23 19.67 -13.16
C SER A 790 -0.30 18.80 -14.31
N PRO A 791 -1.11 19.34 -15.24
CA PRO A 791 -1.46 18.67 -16.50
C PRO A 791 -0.26 18.20 -17.33
N ARG A 792 0.92 18.79 -17.10
CA ARG A 792 2.16 18.45 -17.80
C ARG A 792 2.97 17.36 -17.09
N ASN A 793 2.53 16.88 -15.92
CA ASN A 793 3.20 15.79 -15.22
C ASN A 793 2.97 14.47 -15.97
N PRO A 794 4.03 13.79 -16.46
CA PRO A 794 3.86 12.60 -17.30
C PRO A 794 3.52 11.32 -16.51
N TRP A 795 3.46 11.38 -15.18
CA TRP A 795 3.29 10.22 -14.31
C TRP A 795 1.99 10.24 -13.51
N PHE A 796 1.59 11.39 -12.96
CA PHE A 796 0.51 11.47 -11.98
C PHE A 796 -0.82 10.91 -12.49
N ALA A 797 -1.41 11.55 -13.50
CA ALA A 797 -2.66 11.09 -14.11
C ALA A 797 -2.48 9.71 -14.78
N ARG A 798 -1.36 9.52 -15.50
CA ARG A 798 -1.04 8.29 -16.23
C ARG A 798 -1.03 7.05 -15.33
N SER A 799 -0.41 7.15 -14.16
CA SER A 799 -0.30 6.06 -13.20
C SER A 799 -1.67 5.68 -12.63
N PHE A 800 -2.50 6.67 -12.31
CA PHE A 800 -3.84 6.43 -11.82
C PHE A 800 -4.72 5.79 -12.90
N VAL A 801 -4.77 6.36 -14.10
CA VAL A 801 -5.51 5.81 -15.25
C VAL A 801 -5.11 4.36 -15.53
N ASN A 802 -3.80 4.06 -15.53
CA ASN A 802 -3.31 2.71 -15.79
C ASN A 802 -3.74 1.70 -14.70
N ARG A 803 -3.78 2.09 -13.43
CA ARG A 803 -4.30 1.25 -12.33
C ARG A 803 -5.79 1.00 -12.45
N ILE A 804 -6.56 2.04 -12.79
CA ILE A 804 -7.99 1.89 -13.00
C ILE A 804 -8.24 0.95 -14.18
N TRP A 805 -7.52 1.12 -15.28
CA TRP A 805 -7.58 0.20 -16.42
C TRP A 805 -7.24 -1.25 -16.02
N ALA A 806 -6.13 -1.47 -15.32
CA ALA A 806 -5.71 -2.79 -14.86
C ALA A 806 -6.77 -3.46 -13.97
N ASN A 807 -7.48 -2.70 -13.15
CA ASN A 807 -8.59 -3.22 -12.35
C ASN A 807 -9.73 -3.81 -13.21
N TYR A 808 -9.99 -3.24 -14.39
CA TYR A 808 -11.04 -3.72 -15.32
C TYR A 808 -10.58 -4.79 -16.29
N PHE A 809 -9.30 -4.83 -16.66
CA PHE A 809 -8.76 -5.75 -17.66
C PHE A 809 -7.82 -6.82 -17.12
N ASN A 810 -7.56 -6.84 -15.80
CA ASN A 810 -6.60 -7.71 -15.11
C ASN A 810 -5.12 -7.47 -15.49
N VAL A 811 -4.86 -6.72 -16.56
CA VAL A 811 -3.55 -6.33 -17.06
C VAL A 811 -3.59 -4.83 -17.35
N GLY A 812 -2.54 -4.11 -16.93
CA GLY A 812 -2.43 -2.68 -17.26
C GLY A 812 -2.10 -2.45 -18.74
N ILE A 813 -2.31 -1.23 -19.23
CA ILE A 813 -1.73 -0.82 -20.52
C ILE A 813 -0.20 -0.84 -20.37
N ILE A 814 0.30 -0.41 -19.21
CA ILE A 814 1.63 -0.73 -18.71
C ILE A 814 1.45 -1.80 -17.64
N ASP A 815 2.15 -2.92 -17.77
CA ASP A 815 2.08 -4.03 -16.83
C ASP A 815 3.48 -4.43 -16.34
N PRO A 816 3.74 -4.56 -15.03
CA PRO A 816 2.81 -4.33 -13.91
C PRO A 816 2.27 -2.89 -13.81
N PRO A 817 1.08 -2.65 -13.24
CA PRO A 817 0.43 -1.33 -13.24
C PRO A 817 1.22 -0.20 -12.56
N ASP A 818 2.12 -0.56 -11.62
CA ASP A 818 2.97 0.32 -10.81
C ASP A 818 4.45 0.24 -11.21
N ASP A 819 4.73 0.05 -12.50
CA ASP A 819 6.09 0.00 -13.04
C ASP A 819 6.23 0.88 -14.29
N LEU A 820 5.87 2.17 -14.14
CA LEU A 820 6.03 3.16 -15.19
C LEU A 820 7.51 3.55 -15.29
N ASN A 821 8.21 2.95 -16.24
CA ASN A 821 9.59 3.28 -16.57
C ASN A 821 9.81 3.23 -18.09
N LYS A 822 10.89 3.86 -18.58
CA LYS A 822 11.17 3.96 -20.02
C LYS A 822 11.48 2.61 -20.70
N ALA A 823 11.82 1.56 -19.95
CA ALA A 823 12.03 0.22 -20.50
C ALA A 823 10.77 -0.66 -20.43
N ASN A 824 9.69 -0.20 -19.77
CA ASN A 824 8.39 -0.85 -19.71
C ASN A 824 7.31 0.00 -20.41
N PRO A 825 7.38 0.11 -21.76
CA PRO A 825 6.44 0.91 -22.53
C PRO A 825 5.01 0.35 -22.46
N PRO A 826 4.01 1.23 -22.66
CA PRO A 826 2.62 0.81 -22.79
C PRO A 826 2.42 -0.13 -23.98
N SER A 827 1.59 -1.16 -23.81
CA SER A 827 1.13 -1.99 -24.92
C SER A 827 0.39 -1.14 -25.95
N ASN A 828 -0.37 -0.14 -25.53
CA ASN A 828 -1.06 0.79 -26.43
C ASN A 828 -0.84 2.24 -25.97
N ALA A 829 0.25 2.87 -26.41
CA ALA A 829 0.58 4.24 -26.04
C ALA A 829 -0.54 5.24 -26.38
N PRO A 830 -1.08 5.26 -27.62
CA PRO A 830 -2.18 6.16 -27.97
C PRO A 830 -3.40 6.05 -27.05
N LEU A 831 -3.78 4.81 -26.65
CA LEU A 831 -4.88 4.58 -25.71
C LEU A 831 -4.61 5.19 -24.33
N LEU A 832 -3.43 4.94 -23.77
CA LEU A 832 -3.09 5.46 -22.44
C LEU A 832 -2.94 6.97 -22.46
N ASP A 833 -2.37 7.53 -23.52
CA ASP A 833 -2.19 8.97 -23.69
C ASP A 833 -3.58 9.66 -23.77
N TRP A 834 -4.48 9.17 -24.61
CA TRP A 834 -5.84 9.70 -24.74
C TRP A 834 -6.63 9.62 -23.42
N LEU A 835 -6.64 8.46 -22.75
CA LEU A 835 -7.33 8.32 -21.46
C LEU A 835 -6.75 9.28 -20.40
N THR A 836 -5.44 9.51 -20.43
CA THR A 836 -4.77 10.42 -19.49
C THR A 836 -5.15 11.87 -19.76
N GLU A 837 -5.10 12.31 -21.02
CA GLU A 837 -5.46 13.66 -21.43
C GLU A 837 -6.93 13.96 -21.11
N GLU A 838 -7.83 13.04 -21.41
CA GLU A 838 -9.26 13.21 -21.14
C GLU A 838 -9.57 13.15 -19.64
N PHE A 839 -8.87 12.32 -18.85
CA PHE A 839 -9.02 12.34 -17.39
C PHE A 839 -8.64 13.69 -16.79
N ILE A 840 -7.57 14.31 -17.29
CA ILE A 840 -7.17 15.67 -16.89
C ILE A 840 -8.21 16.69 -17.36
N ALA A 841 -8.69 16.60 -18.60
CA ALA A 841 -9.67 17.53 -19.17
C ALA A 841 -11.01 17.51 -18.42
N HIS A 842 -11.38 16.36 -17.83
CA HIS A 842 -12.57 16.19 -17.00
C HIS A 842 -12.32 16.47 -15.51
N GLY A 843 -11.23 17.16 -15.16
CA GLY A 843 -10.96 17.57 -13.78
C GLY A 843 -10.67 16.39 -12.85
N TYR A 844 -9.99 15.35 -13.36
CA TYR A 844 -9.63 14.16 -12.62
C TYR A 844 -10.85 13.41 -12.03
N ASP A 845 -11.99 13.44 -12.73
CA ASP A 845 -13.25 12.79 -12.36
C ASP A 845 -13.14 11.25 -12.49
N MET A 846 -13.17 10.56 -11.35
CA MET A 846 -13.10 9.10 -11.31
C MET A 846 -14.34 8.44 -11.93
N LYS A 847 -15.54 8.95 -11.66
CA LYS A 847 -16.79 8.40 -12.23
C LYS A 847 -16.79 8.50 -13.76
N TRP A 848 -16.26 9.60 -14.31
CA TRP A 848 -16.04 9.73 -15.76
C TRP A 848 -15.16 8.61 -16.30
N LEU A 849 -14.01 8.36 -15.68
CA LEU A 849 -13.07 7.33 -16.14
C LEU A 849 -13.70 5.92 -16.08
N HIS A 850 -14.36 5.58 -14.97
CA HIS A 850 -15.06 4.30 -14.82
C HIS A 850 -16.15 4.11 -15.88
N ARG A 851 -16.95 5.15 -16.11
CA ARG A 851 -18.01 5.18 -17.12
C ARG A 851 -17.46 4.95 -18.52
N GLU A 852 -16.41 5.67 -18.91
CA GLU A 852 -15.85 5.61 -20.25
C GLU A 852 -15.29 4.21 -20.55
N ILE A 853 -14.57 3.62 -19.60
CA ILE A 853 -14.09 2.24 -19.70
C ILE A 853 -15.27 1.26 -19.86
N CYS A 854 -16.27 1.30 -18.96
CA CYS A 854 -17.36 0.33 -18.96
C CYS A 854 -18.28 0.42 -20.19
N ARG A 855 -18.40 1.62 -20.79
CA ARG A 855 -19.22 1.84 -22.00
C ARG A 855 -18.53 1.39 -23.29
N SER A 856 -17.20 1.21 -23.28
CA SER A 856 -16.47 0.72 -24.45
C SER A 856 -16.92 -0.67 -24.87
N ARG A 857 -16.94 -0.94 -26.18
CA ARG A 857 -17.11 -2.30 -26.70
C ARG A 857 -15.99 -3.21 -26.20
N THR A 858 -14.77 -2.67 -26.07
CA THR A 858 -13.58 -3.35 -25.57
C THR A 858 -13.81 -3.97 -24.18
N TYR A 859 -14.39 -3.23 -23.25
CA TYR A 859 -14.75 -3.78 -21.93
C TYR A 859 -15.87 -4.83 -22.02
N GLN A 860 -16.77 -4.69 -23.00
CA GLN A 860 -17.94 -5.55 -23.19
C GLN A 860 -17.66 -6.76 -24.11
N LEU A 861 -16.39 -7.08 -24.40
CA LEU A 861 -16.05 -8.29 -25.15
C LEU A 861 -16.27 -9.55 -24.31
N SER A 862 -16.65 -10.65 -24.95
CA SER A 862 -16.73 -11.95 -24.30
C SER A 862 -15.33 -12.44 -23.90
N TRP A 863 -15.25 -13.29 -22.89
CA TRP A 863 -14.01 -13.98 -22.51
C TRP A 863 -13.67 -15.13 -23.45
N ARG A 864 -14.67 -15.64 -24.19
CA ARG A 864 -14.52 -16.76 -25.11
C ARG A 864 -13.60 -16.35 -26.26
N PRO A 865 -12.43 -17.00 -26.42
CA PRO A 865 -11.53 -16.66 -27.50
C PRO A 865 -12.07 -17.13 -28.86
N ASN A 866 -11.65 -16.46 -29.92
CA ASN A 866 -11.70 -16.94 -31.30
C ASN A 866 -10.30 -17.42 -31.73
N GLU A 867 -10.17 -17.91 -32.97
CA GLU A 867 -8.92 -18.48 -33.48
C GLU A 867 -7.74 -17.51 -33.48
N THR A 868 -8.01 -16.20 -33.64
CA THR A 868 -6.97 -15.18 -33.79
C THR A 868 -6.48 -14.60 -32.46
N ASN A 869 -7.28 -14.71 -31.39
CA ASN A 869 -7.01 -14.06 -30.11
C ASN A 869 -6.83 -15.03 -28.93
N ALA A 870 -6.82 -16.34 -29.17
CA ALA A 870 -6.70 -17.35 -28.11
C ALA A 870 -5.46 -17.19 -27.21
N LYS A 871 -4.38 -16.63 -27.75
CA LYS A 871 -3.12 -16.37 -27.02
C LYS A 871 -2.93 -14.90 -26.63
N ASP A 872 -3.88 -14.03 -26.98
CA ASP A 872 -3.80 -12.63 -26.58
C ASP A 872 -4.33 -12.45 -25.16
N GLU A 873 -3.47 -11.89 -24.31
CA GLU A 873 -3.77 -11.55 -22.93
C GLU A 873 -3.39 -10.10 -22.60
N ARG A 874 -2.83 -9.33 -23.55
CA ARG A 874 -2.27 -7.98 -23.31
C ARG A 874 -2.84 -6.90 -24.23
N ASN A 875 -3.46 -7.27 -25.35
CA ASN A 875 -3.96 -6.32 -26.35
C ASN A 875 -5.47 -6.05 -26.27
N PHE A 876 -6.13 -6.56 -25.23
CA PHE A 876 -7.55 -6.28 -24.94
C PHE A 876 -8.52 -6.77 -26.03
N SER A 877 -8.15 -7.82 -26.77
CA SER A 877 -9.01 -8.41 -27.81
C SER A 877 -10.15 -9.28 -27.27
N ARG A 878 -10.19 -9.55 -25.96
CA ARG A 878 -11.23 -10.29 -25.24
C ARG A 878 -11.16 -9.97 -23.75
N ALA A 879 -12.20 -10.33 -23.00
CA ALA A 879 -12.10 -10.31 -21.55
C ALA A 879 -11.18 -11.43 -21.05
N VAL A 880 -10.19 -11.09 -20.22
CA VAL A 880 -9.35 -12.08 -19.55
C VAL A 880 -9.97 -12.41 -18.21
N ILE A 881 -10.26 -13.70 -17.98
CA ILE A 881 -10.86 -14.18 -16.74
C ILE A 881 -9.93 -13.86 -15.57
N ARG A 882 -10.47 -13.23 -14.52
CA ARG A 882 -9.72 -12.91 -13.30
C ARG A 882 -10.40 -13.43 -12.05
N ARG A 883 -9.64 -13.68 -11.01
CA ARG A 883 -10.21 -14.07 -9.71
C ARG A 883 -10.93 -12.88 -9.07
N LEU A 884 -11.99 -13.16 -8.33
CA LEU A 884 -12.61 -12.15 -7.48
C LEU A 884 -11.65 -11.71 -6.36
N PRO A 885 -11.58 -10.39 -6.06
CA PRO A 885 -10.94 -9.90 -4.85
C PRO A 885 -11.50 -10.56 -3.59
N ALA A 886 -10.67 -10.74 -2.55
CA ALA A 886 -11.04 -11.42 -1.31
C ALA A 886 -12.37 -10.94 -0.71
N GLU A 887 -12.54 -9.62 -0.64
CA GLU A 887 -13.68 -8.94 -0.04
C GLU A 887 -14.94 -9.17 -0.88
N VAL A 888 -14.80 -9.08 -2.20
CA VAL A 888 -15.87 -9.30 -3.18
C VAL A 888 -16.32 -10.76 -3.16
N LEU A 889 -15.37 -11.71 -3.12
CA LEU A 889 -15.67 -13.14 -3.05
C LEU A 889 -16.46 -13.50 -1.79
N MET A 890 -16.01 -13.00 -0.63
CA MET A 890 -16.67 -13.31 0.64
C MET A 890 -18.05 -12.64 0.73
N ASP A 891 -18.19 -11.40 0.25
CA ASP A 891 -19.50 -10.74 0.17
C ASP A 891 -20.43 -11.44 -0.83
N ALA A 892 -19.92 -11.91 -1.98
CA ALA A 892 -20.66 -12.70 -2.95
C ALA A 892 -21.17 -14.01 -2.35
N ALA A 893 -20.35 -14.73 -1.58
CA ALA A 893 -20.76 -15.97 -0.91
C ALA A 893 -21.82 -15.72 0.17
N ILE A 894 -21.71 -14.62 0.92
CA ILE A 894 -22.72 -14.18 1.88
C ILE A 894 -24.04 -13.87 1.15
N LEU A 895 -23.98 -13.12 0.06
CA LEU A 895 -25.16 -12.70 -0.71
C LEU A 895 -25.87 -13.88 -1.39
N ALA A 896 -25.10 -14.82 -1.95
CA ALA A 896 -25.63 -15.99 -2.63
C ALA A 896 -26.38 -16.94 -1.68
N THR A 897 -25.96 -17.00 -0.41
CA THR A 897 -26.55 -17.88 0.61
C THR A 897 -27.59 -17.20 1.51
N ALA A 898 -27.71 -15.87 1.43
CA ALA A 898 -28.65 -15.09 2.25
C ALA A 898 -30.12 -15.36 1.88
N GLY A 899 -30.99 -15.37 2.89
CA GLY A 899 -32.44 -15.42 2.69
C GLY A 899 -32.93 -14.23 1.88
N THR A 900 -34.07 -14.35 1.20
CA THR A 900 -34.52 -13.43 0.15
C THR A 900 -34.58 -11.97 0.62
N ALA A 901 -35.15 -11.72 1.80
CA ALA A 901 -35.23 -10.37 2.37
C ALA A 901 -33.85 -9.81 2.76
N VAL A 902 -32.94 -10.68 3.22
CA VAL A 902 -31.58 -10.28 3.60
C VAL A 902 -30.76 -9.99 2.35
N GLN A 903 -30.90 -10.78 1.30
CA GLN A 903 -30.25 -10.57 0.01
C GLN A 903 -30.68 -9.22 -0.59
N GLN A 904 -31.98 -8.92 -0.60
CA GLN A 904 -32.49 -7.62 -1.06
C GLN A 904 -32.00 -6.47 -0.18
N ALA A 905 -31.94 -6.63 1.14
CA ALA A 905 -31.44 -5.60 2.05
C ALA A 905 -29.92 -5.42 1.98
N TYR A 906 -29.19 -6.41 1.46
CA TYR A 906 -27.74 -6.35 1.25
C TYR A 906 -27.41 -5.60 -0.05
N ALA A 907 -28.25 -5.74 -1.07
CA ALA A 907 -28.24 -4.89 -2.27
C ALA A 907 -28.72 -3.47 -1.91
N GLY A 908 -27.81 -2.50 -1.91
CA GLY A 908 -28.05 -1.11 -1.52
C GLY A 908 -27.56 -0.75 -0.12
N ASN A 909 -26.82 -1.65 0.56
CA ASN A 909 -26.35 -1.45 1.92
C ASN A 909 -24.86 -1.76 2.06
N THR A 910 -24.16 -0.89 2.79
CA THR A 910 -22.70 -0.97 3.00
C THR A 910 -22.34 -1.53 4.38
N LYS A 911 -23.33 -1.76 5.25
CA LYS A 911 -23.11 -2.30 6.60
C LYS A 911 -22.82 -3.80 6.56
N ASN A 912 -21.93 -4.25 7.46
CA ASN A 912 -21.54 -5.66 7.63
C ASN A 912 -20.93 -6.33 6.38
N ARG A 913 -20.46 -5.52 5.43
CA ARG A 913 -19.69 -5.99 4.27
C ARG A 913 -18.25 -6.26 4.65
N LYS A 914 -17.62 -7.21 3.96
CA LYS A 914 -16.18 -7.42 3.98
C LYS A 914 -15.46 -6.33 3.21
N ILE A 915 -16.09 -5.80 2.16
CA ILE A 915 -15.65 -4.55 1.53
C ILE A 915 -15.67 -3.44 2.60
N GLY A 916 -14.58 -2.67 2.67
CA GLY A 916 -14.37 -1.67 3.72
C GLY A 916 -13.74 -2.20 5.02
N GLN A 917 -13.80 -3.51 5.31
CA GLN A 917 -13.06 -4.11 6.43
C GLN A 917 -11.57 -4.21 6.08
N HIS A 918 -10.70 -4.04 7.08
CA HIS A 918 -9.26 -4.15 6.93
C HIS A 918 -8.66 -5.08 7.99
N PRO A 919 -7.93 -6.14 7.61
CA PRO A 919 -7.30 -7.04 8.57
C PRO A 919 -6.18 -6.29 9.31
N VAL A 920 -6.21 -6.32 10.63
CA VAL A 920 -5.22 -5.61 11.46
C VAL A 920 -3.96 -6.45 11.75
N SER A 921 -4.04 -7.78 11.65
CA SER A 921 -2.89 -8.69 11.76
C SER A 921 -3.25 -10.13 11.35
N PHE A 922 -2.25 -10.98 11.09
CA PHE A 922 -2.40 -12.43 10.93
C PHE A 922 -2.90 -13.16 12.20
N GLN A 923 -2.97 -12.48 13.36
CA GLN A 923 -3.28 -13.08 14.66
C GLN A 923 -4.72 -12.81 15.15
N ALA A 924 -5.51 -11.99 14.44
CA ALA A 924 -6.91 -11.70 14.77
C ALA A 924 -7.87 -12.78 14.23
N ARG A 925 -8.88 -13.19 15.03
CA ARG A 925 -9.74 -14.38 14.76
C ARG A 925 -10.80 -14.18 13.65
N ALA A 926 -11.03 -15.29 12.95
CA ALA A 926 -12.20 -15.76 12.17
C ALA A 926 -12.75 -14.92 11.01
N ILE A 927 -12.91 -13.60 11.14
CA ILE A 927 -13.41 -12.76 10.03
C ILE A 927 -12.26 -12.22 9.16
N ASP A 928 -11.05 -12.12 9.71
CA ASP A 928 -9.88 -11.60 9.01
C ASP A 928 -9.06 -12.69 8.28
N TYR A 929 -9.20 -13.95 8.68
CA TYR A 929 -8.40 -15.04 8.12
C TYR A 929 -8.73 -15.33 6.65
N SER A 930 -10.01 -15.32 6.28
CA SER A 930 -10.42 -15.51 4.88
C SER A 930 -9.88 -14.40 3.98
N LEU A 931 -9.95 -13.14 4.42
CA LEU A 931 -9.43 -12.01 3.66
C LEU A 931 -7.94 -12.15 3.37
N LEU A 932 -7.16 -12.66 4.32
CA LEU A 932 -5.73 -12.91 4.15
C LEU A 932 -5.45 -14.11 3.21
N ILE A 933 -6.20 -15.22 3.34
CA ILE A 933 -6.07 -16.39 2.44
C ILE A 933 -6.32 -16.01 0.98
N PHE A 934 -7.33 -15.16 0.75
CA PHE A 934 -7.69 -14.67 -0.57
C PHE A 934 -6.91 -13.40 -0.95
N GLY A 935 -5.79 -13.10 -0.29
CA GLY A 935 -4.82 -12.11 -0.81
C GLY A 935 -5.25 -10.65 -0.70
N LYS A 936 -6.09 -10.29 0.28
CA LYS A 936 -6.34 -8.88 0.61
C LYS A 936 -5.05 -8.22 1.10
N PRO A 937 -4.70 -7.01 0.61
CA PRO A 937 -3.54 -6.27 1.10
C PRO A 937 -3.61 -5.98 2.60
N LEU A 938 -2.47 -6.07 3.27
CA LEU A 938 -2.29 -5.59 4.64
C LEU A 938 -1.99 -4.08 4.68
N ARG A 939 -1.83 -3.44 3.51
CA ARG A 939 -1.45 -2.02 3.38
C ARG A 939 -0.10 -1.73 4.03
N THR A 940 0.81 -2.70 3.91
CA THR A 940 2.19 -2.59 4.39
C THR A 940 3.06 -1.80 3.41
N THR A 941 2.71 -1.88 2.13
CA THR A 941 3.33 -1.21 0.99
C THR A 941 2.27 -0.48 0.19
N ASN A 942 2.62 0.65 -0.45
CA ASN A 942 1.68 1.40 -1.29
C ASN A 942 1.72 0.90 -2.75
N CYS A 943 1.73 -0.43 -2.95
CA CYS A 943 1.80 -1.10 -4.26
C CYS A 943 0.53 -1.93 -4.49
N ASP A 944 -0.06 -1.84 -5.69
CA ASP A 944 -1.15 -2.71 -6.12
C ASP A 944 -0.73 -4.19 -6.12
N CYS A 945 0.57 -4.46 -6.32
CA CYS A 945 1.18 -5.79 -6.21
C CYS A 945 1.05 -6.46 -4.83
N GLU A 946 0.73 -5.72 -3.76
CA GLU A 946 0.42 -6.33 -2.45
C GLU A 946 -0.88 -7.15 -2.50
N ARG A 947 -1.79 -6.84 -3.43
CA ARG A 947 -2.98 -7.65 -3.68
C ARG A 947 -2.59 -8.92 -4.44
N GLN A 948 -2.90 -10.08 -3.86
CA GLN A 948 -2.53 -11.38 -4.43
C GLN A 948 -3.75 -12.04 -5.05
N SER A 949 -3.70 -12.22 -6.37
CA SER A 949 -4.77 -12.82 -7.15
C SER A 949 -4.45 -14.26 -7.56
N GLU A 950 -3.24 -14.75 -7.29
CA GLU A 950 -2.84 -16.10 -7.63
C GLU A 950 -3.65 -17.16 -6.85
N PRO A 951 -4.05 -18.25 -7.52
CA PRO A 951 -4.72 -19.36 -6.86
C PRO A 951 -3.75 -20.09 -5.93
N THR A 952 -4.24 -20.49 -4.75
CA THR A 952 -3.47 -21.31 -3.81
C THR A 952 -4.27 -22.52 -3.33
N LEU A 953 -3.59 -23.61 -2.96
CA LEU A 953 -4.23 -24.80 -2.39
C LEU A 953 -5.04 -24.46 -1.13
N LEU A 954 -4.57 -23.51 -0.32
CA LEU A 954 -5.22 -23.10 0.91
C LEU A 954 -6.60 -22.47 0.64
N GLN A 955 -6.75 -21.70 -0.44
CA GLN A 955 -8.04 -21.14 -0.85
C GLN A 955 -9.05 -22.25 -1.19
N SER A 956 -8.64 -23.26 -1.96
CA SER A 956 -9.50 -24.39 -2.30
C SER A 956 -9.90 -25.22 -1.08
N LEU A 957 -8.98 -25.42 -0.12
CA LEU A 957 -9.28 -26.13 1.12
C LEU A 957 -10.24 -25.33 2.01
N TYR A 958 -10.10 -24.00 2.05
CA TYR A 958 -10.98 -23.11 2.80
C TYR A 958 -12.43 -23.22 2.31
N LEU A 959 -12.66 -23.07 1.00
CA LEU A 959 -14.00 -23.12 0.42
C LEU A 959 -14.70 -24.46 0.60
N ARG A 960 -13.94 -25.56 0.73
CA ARG A 960 -14.52 -26.92 0.83
C ARG A 960 -14.77 -27.40 2.25
N ASN A 961 -13.99 -26.93 3.22
CA ASN A 961 -13.95 -27.56 4.54
C ASN A 961 -13.98 -26.57 5.70
N ASP A 962 -13.81 -25.27 5.47
CA ASP A 962 -13.76 -24.31 6.58
C ASP A 962 -15.14 -24.19 7.26
N PRO A 963 -15.22 -24.37 8.59
CA PRO A 963 -16.49 -24.31 9.31
C PRO A 963 -17.23 -22.97 9.17
N GLU A 964 -16.51 -21.84 9.06
CA GLU A 964 -17.17 -20.53 8.91
C GLU A 964 -17.74 -20.35 7.50
N PHE A 965 -17.05 -20.84 6.48
CA PHE A 965 -17.57 -20.81 5.11
C PHE A 965 -18.79 -21.75 4.96
N LEU A 966 -18.71 -22.96 5.52
CA LEU A 966 -19.83 -23.92 5.55
C LEU A 966 -21.07 -23.34 6.27
N ARG A 967 -20.85 -22.59 7.35
CA ARG A 967 -21.94 -21.98 8.14
C ARG A 967 -22.72 -20.91 7.36
N LEU A 968 -22.19 -20.38 6.26
CA LEU A 968 -22.89 -19.37 5.44
C LEU A 968 -24.24 -19.90 4.94
N ALA A 969 -24.28 -21.16 4.49
CA ALA A 969 -25.49 -21.80 3.98
C ALA A 969 -26.47 -22.25 5.07
N THR A 970 -26.04 -22.32 6.34
CA THR A 970 -26.85 -22.86 7.45
C THR A 970 -27.18 -21.85 8.55
N ARG A 971 -26.85 -20.56 8.36
CA ARG A 971 -27.24 -19.50 9.31
C ARG A 971 -28.77 -19.37 9.41
N SER A 972 -29.27 -18.81 10.50
CA SER A 972 -30.71 -18.62 10.73
C SER A 972 -31.40 -17.71 9.69
N ASP A 973 -30.64 -16.82 9.07
CA ASP A 973 -31.03 -15.84 8.06
C ASP A 973 -30.62 -16.26 6.63
N SER A 974 -30.32 -17.56 6.42
CA SER A 974 -29.98 -18.13 5.11
C SER A 974 -31.22 -18.45 4.29
N TRP A 975 -31.02 -18.59 2.98
CA TRP A 975 -32.07 -19.08 2.08
C TRP A 975 -32.47 -20.51 2.40
N ILE A 976 -31.54 -21.37 2.82
CA ILE A 976 -31.85 -22.74 3.25
C ILE A 976 -32.73 -22.75 4.51
N ALA A 977 -32.47 -21.87 5.48
CA ALA A 977 -33.33 -21.73 6.65
C ALA A 977 -34.75 -21.25 6.29
N GLU A 978 -34.85 -20.34 5.31
CA GLU A 978 -36.13 -19.88 4.74
C GLU A 978 -36.89 -21.03 4.08
N LEU A 979 -36.23 -21.83 3.23
CA LEU A 979 -36.83 -23.00 2.57
C LEU A 979 -37.30 -24.06 3.58
N LYS A 980 -36.48 -24.40 4.58
CA LYS A 980 -36.86 -25.33 5.65
C LYS A 980 -38.12 -24.88 6.40
N LYS A 981 -38.26 -23.57 6.61
CA LYS A 981 -39.47 -23.00 7.24
C LYS A 981 -40.69 -23.09 6.33
N GLN A 982 -40.51 -22.89 5.01
CA GLN A 982 -41.57 -23.03 4.03
C GLN A 982 -42.04 -24.50 3.90
N GLU A 983 -41.11 -25.45 3.81
CA GLU A 983 -41.40 -26.89 3.82
C GLU A 983 -42.15 -27.31 5.09
N ALA A 984 -41.68 -26.88 6.27
CA ALA A 984 -42.33 -27.18 7.54
C ALA A 984 -43.73 -26.56 7.66
N ALA A 985 -43.98 -25.42 7.00
CA ALA A 985 -45.30 -24.81 6.93
C ALA A 985 -46.23 -25.56 5.95
N ALA A 986 -45.71 -25.98 4.79
CA ALA A 986 -46.45 -26.77 3.81
C ALA A 986 -46.87 -28.14 4.38
N ALA A 987 -45.95 -28.83 5.07
CA ALA A 987 -46.23 -30.10 5.73
C ALA A 987 -47.32 -29.99 6.82
N LYS A 988 -47.44 -28.82 7.48
CA LYS A 988 -48.50 -28.57 8.47
C LYS A 988 -49.86 -28.24 7.86
N ALA A 989 -49.89 -27.85 6.58
CA ALA A 989 -51.10 -27.41 5.91
C ALA A 989 -51.87 -28.55 5.20
N ASP A 990 -51.41 -29.81 5.29
CA ASP A 990 -51.93 -30.97 4.53
C ASP A 990 -52.09 -30.70 3.02
N ALA A 991 -51.32 -29.73 2.49
CA ALA A 991 -51.22 -29.52 1.06
C ALA A 991 -50.43 -30.72 0.51
N ALA A 992 -51.03 -31.47 -0.42
CA ALA A 992 -50.34 -32.55 -1.10
C ALA A 992 -49.08 -31.98 -1.78
N THR A 993 -47.91 -32.24 -1.20
CA THR A 993 -46.61 -31.89 -1.78
C THR A 993 -46.29 -32.87 -2.91
N ALA A 994 -47.10 -32.86 -3.96
CA ALA A 994 -46.56 -33.14 -5.28
C ALA A 994 -45.78 -31.87 -5.63
N GLU A 995 -44.52 -31.82 -5.19
CA GLU A 995 -43.60 -30.76 -5.60
C GLU A 995 -43.53 -30.82 -7.12
N THR A 996 -44.09 -29.80 -7.76
CA THR A 996 -44.25 -29.78 -9.20
C THR A 996 -42.88 -29.64 -9.86
N ASP A 997 -42.70 -30.23 -11.05
CA ASP A 997 -41.51 -29.99 -11.88
C ASP A 997 -41.21 -28.49 -12.04
N ASP A 998 -42.25 -27.65 -12.05
CA ASP A 998 -42.17 -26.19 -12.07
C ASP A 998 -41.48 -25.60 -10.82
N ALA A 999 -41.74 -26.13 -9.62
CA ALA A 999 -41.08 -25.68 -8.39
C ALA A 999 -39.59 -26.03 -8.37
N MET A 1000 -39.23 -27.25 -8.80
CA MET A 1000 -37.83 -27.68 -8.91
C MET A 1000 -37.08 -26.85 -9.96
N THR A 1001 -37.70 -26.61 -11.11
CA THR A 1001 -37.16 -25.77 -12.18
C THR A 1001 -36.87 -24.36 -11.66
N ARG A 1002 -37.82 -23.74 -10.95
CA ARG A 1002 -37.64 -22.41 -10.36
C ARG A 1002 -36.51 -22.38 -9.32
N LEU A 1003 -36.46 -23.35 -8.41
CA LEU A 1003 -35.41 -23.42 -7.38
C LEU A 1003 -34.02 -23.65 -8.00
N ALA A 1004 -33.92 -24.49 -9.02
CA ALA A 1004 -32.69 -24.67 -9.78
C ALA A 1004 -32.27 -23.34 -10.44
N THR A 1005 -33.17 -22.67 -11.17
CA THR A 1005 -32.88 -21.36 -11.78
C THR A 1005 -32.43 -20.32 -10.74
N ASP A 1006 -33.12 -20.23 -9.59
CA ASP A 1006 -32.74 -19.34 -8.49
C ASP A 1006 -31.31 -19.62 -7.98
N CYS A 1007 -30.86 -20.87 -7.93
CA CYS A 1007 -29.49 -21.20 -7.53
C CYS A 1007 -28.46 -20.59 -8.49
N TRP A 1008 -28.68 -20.71 -9.80
CA TRP A 1008 -27.79 -20.14 -10.82
C TRP A 1008 -27.82 -18.61 -10.79
N LEU A 1009 -29.00 -17.99 -10.67
CA LEU A 1009 -29.10 -16.53 -10.59
C LEU A 1009 -28.41 -15.98 -9.33
N ARG A 1010 -28.53 -16.67 -8.18
CA ARG A 1010 -27.92 -16.24 -6.91
C ARG A 1010 -26.40 -16.38 -6.89
N VAL A 1011 -25.84 -17.41 -7.53
CA VAL A 1011 -24.40 -17.72 -7.45
C VAL A 1011 -23.65 -17.21 -8.68
N LEU A 1012 -24.21 -17.44 -9.87
CA LEU A 1012 -23.57 -17.22 -11.16
C LEU A 1012 -24.17 -16.04 -11.94
N SER A 1013 -25.28 -15.46 -11.50
CA SER A 1013 -25.91 -14.28 -12.13
C SER A 1013 -26.35 -14.48 -13.57
N ARG A 1014 -26.64 -15.73 -13.95
CA ARG A 1014 -27.16 -16.14 -15.26
C ARG A 1014 -28.16 -17.26 -15.12
N HIS A 1015 -28.90 -17.58 -16.16
CA HIS A 1015 -29.74 -18.77 -16.21
C HIS A 1015 -28.88 -20.05 -16.40
N PRO A 1016 -29.34 -21.21 -15.89
CA PRO A 1016 -28.74 -22.49 -16.23
C PRO A 1016 -28.97 -22.80 -17.73
N SER A 1017 -27.98 -23.41 -18.37
CA SER A 1017 -28.18 -24.05 -19.67
C SER A 1017 -29.17 -25.22 -19.55
N ALA A 1018 -29.73 -25.67 -20.68
CA ALA A 1018 -30.70 -26.77 -20.67
C ALA A 1018 -30.19 -28.04 -19.98
N ALA A 1019 -28.92 -28.40 -20.21
CA ALA A 1019 -28.28 -29.56 -19.58
C ALA A 1019 -28.01 -29.35 -18.08
N GLU A 1020 -27.61 -28.14 -17.68
CA GLU A 1020 -27.44 -27.78 -16.26
C GLU A 1020 -28.78 -27.85 -15.51
N LEU A 1021 -29.85 -27.35 -16.13
CA LEU A 1021 -31.19 -27.34 -15.56
C LEU A 1021 -31.75 -28.75 -15.41
N GLU A 1022 -31.62 -29.60 -16.44
CA GLU A 1022 -32.02 -31.01 -16.40
C GLU A 1022 -31.28 -31.77 -15.29
N GLY A 1023 -29.94 -31.65 -15.21
CA GLY A 1023 -29.18 -32.29 -14.16
C GLY A 1023 -29.51 -31.77 -12.76
N ALA A 1024 -29.81 -30.47 -12.63
CA ALA A 1024 -30.22 -29.87 -11.35
C ALA A 1024 -31.60 -30.38 -10.90
N THR A 1025 -32.59 -30.42 -11.79
CA THR A 1025 -33.93 -30.90 -11.43
C THR A 1025 -33.93 -32.40 -11.12
N GLU A 1026 -33.15 -33.21 -11.84
CA GLU A 1026 -32.91 -34.62 -11.50
C GLU A 1026 -32.31 -34.78 -10.10
N HIS A 1027 -31.31 -33.96 -9.75
CA HIS A 1027 -30.71 -33.97 -8.42
C HIS A 1027 -31.69 -33.59 -7.32
N LEU A 1028 -32.48 -32.51 -7.53
CA LEU A 1028 -33.50 -32.07 -6.58
C LEU A 1028 -34.58 -33.14 -6.36
N ALA A 1029 -35.00 -33.83 -7.43
CA ALA A 1029 -35.98 -34.92 -7.35
C ALA A 1029 -35.47 -36.14 -6.57
N ALA A 1030 -34.15 -36.36 -6.53
CA ALA A 1030 -33.51 -37.47 -5.84
C ALA A 1030 -33.11 -37.16 -4.38
N ALA A 1031 -33.21 -35.90 -3.95
CA ALA A 1031 -32.79 -35.45 -2.62
C ALA A 1031 -33.76 -35.85 -1.50
N GLU A 1032 -33.28 -35.90 -0.25
CA GLU A 1032 -34.13 -36.23 0.92
C GLU A 1032 -35.21 -35.16 1.19
N SER A 1033 -34.93 -33.91 0.85
CA SER A 1033 -35.86 -32.77 0.83
C SER A 1033 -35.38 -31.73 -0.19
N LEU A 1034 -36.26 -30.87 -0.68
CA LEU A 1034 -35.85 -29.77 -1.57
C LEU A 1034 -34.80 -28.89 -0.91
N SER A 1035 -34.96 -28.53 0.37
CA SER A 1035 -34.00 -27.71 1.09
C SER A 1035 -32.62 -28.38 1.21
N SER A 1036 -32.54 -29.71 1.29
CA SER A 1036 -31.27 -30.44 1.25
C SER A 1036 -30.67 -30.45 -0.15
N GLY A 1037 -31.47 -30.72 -1.18
CA GLY A 1037 -31.01 -30.70 -2.58
C GLY A 1037 -30.53 -29.32 -3.03
N VAL A 1038 -31.25 -28.25 -2.65
CA VAL A 1038 -30.83 -26.86 -2.90
C VAL A 1038 -29.54 -26.55 -2.14
N GLN A 1039 -29.38 -27.03 -0.91
CA GLN A 1039 -28.15 -26.85 -0.14
C GLN A 1039 -26.94 -27.48 -0.85
N ASP A 1040 -27.08 -28.71 -1.34
CA ASP A 1040 -26.02 -29.41 -2.09
C ASP A 1040 -25.71 -28.72 -3.42
N LEU A 1041 -26.73 -28.28 -4.14
CA LEU A 1041 -26.60 -27.55 -5.39
C LEU A 1041 -25.88 -26.20 -5.21
N LEU A 1042 -26.28 -25.40 -4.23
CA LEU A 1042 -25.59 -24.15 -3.89
C LEU A 1042 -24.13 -24.41 -3.55
N TRP A 1043 -23.85 -25.46 -2.78
CA TRP A 1043 -22.49 -25.82 -2.40
C TRP A 1043 -21.62 -26.20 -3.60
N ALA A 1044 -22.18 -26.96 -4.54
CA ALA A 1044 -21.51 -27.30 -5.79
C ALA A 1044 -21.19 -26.03 -6.60
N LEU A 1045 -22.15 -25.12 -6.76
CA LEU A 1045 -21.99 -23.88 -7.52
C LEU A 1045 -20.96 -22.93 -6.89
N LEU A 1046 -20.96 -22.76 -5.56
CA LEU A 1046 -19.99 -21.94 -4.82
C LEU A 1046 -18.54 -22.44 -4.93
N ASN A 1047 -18.34 -23.69 -5.35
CA ASN A 1047 -17.02 -24.29 -5.55
C ASN A 1047 -16.60 -24.36 -7.04
N THR A 1048 -17.39 -23.79 -7.95
CA THR A 1048 -17.04 -23.70 -9.37
C THR A 1048 -16.00 -22.61 -9.63
N GLN A 1049 -15.21 -22.78 -10.69
CA GLN A 1049 -14.33 -21.71 -11.16
C GLN A 1049 -15.10 -20.45 -11.58
N GLU A 1050 -16.30 -20.63 -12.13
CA GLU A 1050 -17.17 -19.54 -12.57
C GLU A 1050 -17.59 -18.63 -11.41
N PHE A 1051 -17.90 -19.20 -10.24
CA PHE A 1051 -18.19 -18.41 -9.04
C PHE A 1051 -16.96 -17.62 -8.56
N LEU A 1052 -15.78 -18.25 -8.60
CA LEU A 1052 -14.54 -17.66 -8.08
C LEU A 1052 -13.93 -16.59 -8.99
N THR A 1053 -14.49 -16.40 -10.18
CA THR A 1053 -13.94 -15.52 -11.20
C THR A 1053 -14.93 -14.48 -11.69
N ASN A 1054 -14.39 -13.37 -12.18
CA ASN A 1054 -15.08 -12.43 -13.06
C ASN A 1054 -14.66 -12.76 -14.50
N HIS A 1055 -15.63 -12.87 -15.40
CA HIS A 1055 -15.45 -13.35 -16.76
C HIS A 1055 -16.16 -12.47 -17.78
#